data_AF-A0A8D8G2C7-F1
#
_entry.id   AF-A0A8D8G2C7-F1
#
_cell.length_a   1.000
_cell.length_b   1.000
_cell.length_c   1.000
_cell.angle_alpha   90.00
_cell.angle_beta   90.00
_cell.angle_gamma   90.00
#
_symmetry.space_group_name_H-M   'P 1'
#
loop_
_entity.id
_entity.type
_entity.pdbx_description
1 polymer ?
#
loop_
_entity_poly.entity_id
_entity_poly.type
_entity_poly.pdbx_seq_one_letter_code
_entity_poly.pdbx_strand_id
1 'polypeptide(L)'
;PKIPQTEIGATYDPALFREENQYINLNQPALKIFNFIRGLDSVPGALAIIEEDDGSECPVRLHGASLCGPAALENARPVRFKGAAGPAFVDREGIFITGVDGRLVKVKRLKKGSKMIQASQWFAQVGKKIVPLELNEREQEMEGILKNIWKSILKVDIESDTDFFACGAGSMDVVRLVEEVKDALEVPLENEHLFMSPSFVEFLNEVISRTRNGAGEASAGPAYDGVVLRENKKVISVPTQMFVNGQFIDAENKKTLDIVNPTTEQVICKVAAASASDVDYAIRCAHEAFKGSWNQVSARERGMLMYKLADLMEQHKEELATIECIDSGAVYTLALKTHVGMSIDAWRYYAGWADKIEGSTIPVNPAKPNNVLTFTKREPIGVCGLITPWNYPLMMLSWKMAACIAAGNTVVIKPAQVCPLTALKFAELTVKAGFPAGVINVVTGSGSITGQAISEHPLVRKLGFTGSTPIGKKIMAACAESNIKKCSMELGGKSPLVIFADCDLDKAVRLGMSSVFFNKGENCIAAGRLFVEDAIHDEFVRKVVKNIKTMAIGDPLNRGTAHGPQNHKAHMDKLIEYCEIGVKEGAKLVYGGKRVPNKKGFFFEPTVFTDVEDRMFIAKEESFGPIMVISKFHSSDFDALVQRANSTEYGLASGVFTKDIRKALLFAEKVEAGTVFVNTYNKTDVAAPFGGFKQSGFGKDLGKEALNEYLKTKCVTIEY
;
A
#
# COMPACT_ATOMS: atom_id res chain seq x y z
N PRO A 1 10.64 -36.98 -55.22
CA PRO A 1 9.75 -38.12 -54.91
C PRO A 1 9.97 -38.59 -53.46
N LYS A 2 9.12 -38.13 -52.54
CA LYS A 2 9.12 -38.54 -51.13
C LYS A 2 8.15 -39.71 -51.01
N ILE A 3 8.62 -40.88 -50.61
CA ILE A 3 7.77 -42.06 -50.39
C ILE A 3 6.96 -41.78 -49.11
N PRO A 4 5.61 -41.79 -49.14
CA PRO A 4 4.80 -41.63 -47.93
C PRO A 4 4.95 -42.88 -47.06
N GLN A 5 5.25 -42.69 -45.78
CA GLN A 5 5.32 -43.79 -44.81
C GLN A 5 3.90 -44.13 -44.34
N THR A 6 3.57 -45.42 -44.21
CA THR A 6 2.24 -45.88 -43.80
C THR A 6 1.95 -45.56 -42.34
N GLU A 7 0.75 -45.06 -42.03
CA GLU A 7 0.29 -44.69 -40.68
C GLU A 7 0.12 -45.88 -39.72
N ILE A 8 0.16 -47.11 -40.23
CA ILE A 8 0.03 -48.31 -39.41
C ILE A 8 1.38 -48.59 -38.71
N GLY A 9 1.46 -48.21 -37.44
CA GLY A 9 2.63 -48.41 -36.56
C GLY A 9 3.54 -47.20 -36.39
N ALA A 10 3.28 -46.09 -37.08
CA ALA A 10 4.01 -44.83 -36.88
C ALA A 10 3.45 -44.07 -35.67
N THR A 11 4.08 -44.24 -34.50
CA THR A 11 3.79 -43.38 -33.34
C THR A 11 4.80 -42.24 -33.32
N TYR A 12 4.35 -41.04 -33.70
CA TYR A 12 5.10 -39.79 -33.47
C TYR A 12 5.01 -39.35 -32.00
N ASP A 13 4.31 -40.09 -31.13
CA ASP A 13 4.41 -39.90 -29.70
C ASP A 13 5.79 -40.37 -29.21
N PRO A 14 6.62 -39.48 -28.64
CA PRO A 14 7.88 -39.88 -28.01
C PRO A 14 7.60 -41.01 -27.01
N ALA A 15 8.41 -42.06 -26.97
CA ALA A 15 8.22 -43.20 -26.07
C ALA A 15 7.95 -42.81 -24.60
N LEU A 16 8.40 -41.62 -24.19
CA LEU A 16 8.14 -40.93 -22.91
C LEU A 16 6.65 -40.66 -22.59
N PHE A 17 5.78 -40.58 -23.60
CA PHE A 17 4.34 -40.32 -23.43
C PHE A 17 3.51 -41.60 -23.22
N ARG A 18 4.10 -42.79 -23.41
CA ARG A 18 3.46 -44.04 -22.99
C ARG A 18 3.46 -44.12 -21.48
N GLU A 19 2.29 -44.32 -20.89
CA GLU A 19 2.10 -44.30 -19.43
C GLU A 19 2.96 -45.33 -18.69
N GLU A 20 3.17 -46.50 -19.30
CA GLU A 20 4.08 -47.56 -18.83
C GLU A 20 5.53 -47.08 -18.62
N ASN A 21 5.99 -46.10 -19.40
CA ASN A 21 7.34 -45.53 -19.31
C ASN A 21 7.44 -44.35 -18.33
N GLN A 22 6.31 -43.92 -17.76
CA GLN A 22 6.23 -42.82 -16.80
C GLN A 22 6.22 -43.32 -15.36
N TYR A 23 5.90 -44.60 -15.17
CA TYR A 23 5.74 -45.20 -13.86
C TYR A 23 7.09 -45.36 -13.15
N ILE A 24 7.26 -44.69 -12.01
CA ILE A 24 8.52 -44.73 -11.26
C ILE A 24 8.59 -45.97 -10.36
N ASN A 25 9.72 -46.69 -10.45
CA ASN A 25 10.07 -47.68 -9.44
C ASN A 25 10.67 -46.97 -8.22
N LEU A 26 9.99 -47.04 -7.06
CA LEU A 26 10.46 -46.41 -5.81
C LEU A 26 11.33 -47.35 -4.95
N ASN A 27 11.48 -48.63 -5.35
CA ASN A 27 12.35 -49.61 -4.73
C ASN A 27 13.74 -49.62 -5.39
N GLN A 28 14.43 -48.47 -5.34
CA GLN A 28 15.78 -48.29 -5.89
C GLN A 28 16.55 -47.19 -5.13
N PRO A 29 17.88 -47.02 -5.35
CA PRO A 29 18.65 -45.97 -4.68
C PRO A 29 18.12 -44.56 -4.97
N ALA A 30 18.23 -43.65 -4.01
CA ALA A 30 17.69 -42.29 -4.10
C ALA A 30 18.16 -41.53 -5.35
N LEU A 31 19.41 -41.73 -5.78
CA LEU A 31 19.94 -41.13 -7.02
C LEU A 31 19.16 -41.56 -8.27
N LYS A 32 18.73 -42.82 -8.35
CA LYS A 32 17.92 -43.31 -9.48
C LYS A 32 16.50 -42.76 -9.45
N ILE A 33 15.88 -42.71 -8.26
CA ILE A 33 14.57 -42.06 -8.07
C ILE A 33 14.64 -40.60 -8.51
N PHE A 34 15.62 -39.85 -8.03
CA PHE A 34 15.87 -38.45 -8.41
C PHE A 34 16.06 -38.28 -9.91
N ASN A 35 16.93 -39.08 -10.54
CA ASN A 35 17.20 -38.98 -11.98
C ASN A 35 15.95 -39.26 -12.81
N PHE A 36 15.12 -40.23 -12.40
CA PHE A 36 13.88 -40.56 -13.08
C PHE A 36 12.87 -39.40 -13.01
N ILE A 37 12.63 -38.84 -11.81
CA ILE A 37 11.73 -37.68 -11.65
C ILE A 37 12.24 -36.48 -12.45
N ARG A 38 13.55 -36.20 -12.38
CA ARG A 38 14.18 -35.10 -13.11
C ARG A 38 14.10 -35.26 -14.63
N GLY A 39 14.22 -36.49 -15.12
CA GLY A 39 14.08 -36.81 -16.54
C GLY A 39 12.69 -36.54 -17.11
N LEU A 40 11.66 -36.46 -16.25
CA LEU A 40 10.26 -36.24 -16.62
C LEU A 40 9.71 -34.90 -16.07
N ASP A 41 10.56 -33.99 -15.59
CA ASP A 41 10.14 -32.83 -14.78
C ASP A 41 9.29 -31.79 -15.51
N SER A 42 9.30 -31.79 -16.86
CA SER A 42 8.55 -30.85 -17.70
C SER A 42 7.18 -31.40 -18.11
N VAL A 43 7.13 -32.36 -19.03
CA VAL A 43 5.93 -33.10 -19.46
C VAL A 43 6.39 -34.50 -19.86
N PRO A 44 5.77 -35.60 -19.39
CA PRO A 44 4.48 -35.68 -18.70
C PRO A 44 4.54 -35.71 -17.16
N GLY A 45 5.71 -35.82 -16.52
CA GLY A 45 5.84 -36.03 -15.06
C GLY A 45 5.97 -37.51 -14.68
N ALA A 46 6.75 -37.82 -13.64
CA ALA A 46 6.96 -39.19 -13.18
C ALA A 46 5.75 -39.71 -12.38
N LEU A 47 5.05 -40.70 -12.92
CA LEU A 47 3.84 -41.27 -12.35
C LEU A 47 4.17 -42.17 -11.15
N ALA A 48 3.53 -41.92 -10.02
CA ALA A 48 3.59 -42.70 -8.78
C ALA A 48 2.19 -42.84 -8.17
N ILE A 49 1.98 -43.83 -7.30
CA ILE A 49 0.71 -44.00 -6.58
C ILE A 49 0.92 -43.73 -5.10
N ILE A 50 0.12 -42.82 -4.54
CA ILE A 50 0.03 -42.59 -3.09
C ILE A 50 -1.15 -43.41 -2.55
N GLU A 51 -0.93 -44.14 -1.47
CA GLU A 51 -1.98 -44.85 -0.72
C GLU A 51 -2.50 -43.90 0.37
N GLU A 52 -3.79 -43.56 0.29
CA GLU A 52 -4.46 -42.69 1.26
C GLU A 52 -4.84 -43.48 2.53
N ASP A 53 -5.14 -42.77 3.63
CA ASP A 53 -5.46 -43.37 4.93
C ASP A 53 -6.73 -44.26 4.89
N ASP A 54 -7.62 -44.06 3.92
CA ASP A 54 -8.83 -44.86 3.68
C ASP A 54 -8.62 -46.09 2.79
N GLY A 55 -7.37 -46.33 2.35
CA GLY A 55 -7.00 -47.44 1.47
C GLY A 55 -7.22 -47.17 -0.01
N SER A 56 -7.63 -45.96 -0.41
CA SER A 56 -7.73 -45.59 -1.82
C SER A 56 -6.37 -45.31 -2.47
N GLU A 57 -6.26 -45.63 -3.76
CA GLU A 57 -5.05 -45.39 -4.56
C GLU A 57 -5.18 -44.08 -5.34
N CYS A 58 -4.28 -43.13 -5.06
CA CYS A 58 -4.25 -41.84 -5.72
C CYS A 58 -3.05 -41.75 -6.68
N PRO A 59 -3.24 -41.86 -8.01
CA PRO A 59 -2.17 -41.63 -8.97
C PRO A 59 -1.76 -40.15 -8.99
N VAL A 60 -0.47 -39.90 -8.89
CA VAL A 60 0.14 -38.55 -8.90
C VAL A 60 1.37 -38.50 -9.78
N ARG A 61 1.67 -37.34 -10.35
CA ARG A 61 2.90 -37.12 -11.13
C ARG A 61 3.86 -36.24 -10.36
N LEU A 62 5.08 -36.70 -10.15
CA LEU A 62 6.09 -36.04 -9.30
C LEU A 62 6.95 -35.07 -10.12
N HIS A 63 7.22 -33.89 -9.55
CA HIS A 63 8.01 -32.82 -10.17
C HIS A 63 8.91 -32.11 -9.15
N GLY A 64 10.02 -31.56 -9.64
CA GLY A 64 10.95 -30.71 -8.90
C GLY A 64 11.77 -31.48 -7.89
N ALA A 65 12.37 -32.60 -8.28
CA ALA A 65 13.16 -33.44 -7.40
C ALA A 65 14.55 -32.84 -7.07
N SER A 66 15.00 -33.03 -5.83
CA SER A 66 16.36 -32.72 -5.37
C SER A 66 16.86 -33.78 -4.39
N LEU A 67 18.14 -34.15 -4.47
CA LEU A 67 18.78 -35.04 -3.49
C LEU A 67 19.06 -34.29 -2.19
N CYS A 68 18.76 -34.93 -1.07
CA CYS A 68 19.03 -34.40 0.27
C CYS A 68 20.00 -35.31 1.02
N GLY A 69 20.83 -34.71 1.89
CA GLY A 69 21.60 -35.46 2.89
C GLY A 69 20.70 -36.00 4.00
N PRO A 70 21.21 -36.86 4.90
CA PRO A 70 20.47 -37.27 6.10
C PRO A 70 20.27 -36.05 7.00
N ALA A 71 19.09 -35.44 6.96
CA ALA A 71 18.71 -34.31 7.80
C ALA A 71 17.50 -34.70 8.65
N ALA A 72 17.42 -34.16 9.87
CA ALA A 72 16.28 -34.34 10.76
C ALA A 72 15.04 -33.70 10.13
N LEU A 73 14.03 -34.52 9.84
CA LEU A 73 12.72 -34.07 9.37
C LEU A 73 11.90 -33.57 10.57
N GLU A 74 11.85 -32.25 10.78
CA GLU A 74 11.04 -31.64 11.85
C GLU A 74 9.55 -31.58 11.45
N ASN A 75 8.65 -32.08 12.31
CA ASN A 75 7.20 -32.06 12.11
C ASN A 75 6.70 -32.72 10.80
N ALA A 76 7.39 -33.76 10.32
CA ALA A 76 7.01 -34.42 9.07
C ALA A 76 5.91 -35.47 9.28
N ARG A 77 4.86 -35.41 8.44
CA ARG A 77 3.72 -36.34 8.49
C ARG A 77 3.94 -37.49 7.48
N PRO A 78 3.77 -38.76 7.87
CA PRO A 78 4.05 -39.89 6.98
C PRO A 78 3.06 -39.96 5.81
N VAL A 79 3.56 -40.28 4.62
CA VAL A 79 2.77 -40.57 3.41
C VAL A 79 3.22 -41.91 2.83
N ARG A 80 2.29 -42.72 2.31
CA ARG A 80 2.61 -44.04 1.77
C ARG A 80 2.61 -44.00 0.26
N PHE A 81 3.70 -44.45 -0.35
CA PHE A 81 3.77 -44.68 -1.79
C PHE A 81 3.75 -46.18 -2.06
N LYS A 82 2.91 -46.59 -3.01
CA LYS A 82 2.83 -47.98 -3.45
C LYS A 82 4.16 -48.42 -4.05
N GLY A 83 4.74 -49.49 -3.51
CA GLY A 83 6.02 -50.03 -3.97
C GLY A 83 7.28 -49.26 -3.52
N ALA A 84 7.16 -48.31 -2.58
CA ALA A 84 8.32 -47.69 -1.95
C ALA A 84 8.97 -48.63 -0.92
N ALA A 85 10.30 -48.70 -0.92
CA ALA A 85 11.06 -49.58 -0.02
C ALA A 85 11.32 -48.97 1.36
N GLY A 86 11.19 -47.65 1.49
CA GLY A 86 11.38 -46.91 2.73
C GLY A 86 10.22 -45.94 2.98
N PRO A 87 10.11 -45.38 4.20
CA PRO A 87 9.04 -44.44 4.52
C PRO A 87 9.18 -43.15 3.71
N ALA A 88 8.05 -42.53 3.38
CA ALA A 88 8.01 -41.19 2.81
C ALA A 88 7.30 -40.24 3.77
N PHE A 89 7.69 -38.97 3.73
CA PHE A 89 7.19 -37.96 4.67
C PHE A 89 6.89 -36.65 3.96
N VAL A 90 5.92 -35.90 4.49
CA VAL A 90 5.58 -34.56 4.02
C VAL A 90 5.95 -33.56 5.10
N ASP A 91 6.72 -32.54 4.74
CA ASP A 91 7.06 -31.42 5.63
C ASP A 91 6.74 -30.06 4.94
N ARG A 92 7.25 -28.95 5.50
CA ARG A 92 7.06 -27.59 4.96
C ARG A 92 7.75 -27.35 3.62
N GLU A 93 8.79 -28.12 3.29
CA GLU A 93 9.59 -28.00 2.07
C GLU A 93 9.15 -28.93 0.94
N GLY A 94 8.46 -30.04 1.22
CA GLY A 94 7.95 -30.96 0.19
C GLY A 94 7.66 -32.38 0.69
N ILE A 95 7.61 -33.32 -0.26
CA ILE A 95 7.55 -34.76 0.03
C ILE A 95 8.96 -35.35 -0.05
N PHE A 96 9.38 -36.09 0.96
CA PHE A 96 10.67 -36.77 1.04
C PHE A 96 10.45 -38.26 0.84
N ILE A 97 11.06 -38.82 -0.20
CA ILE A 97 11.01 -40.24 -0.53
C ILE A 97 12.35 -40.88 -0.15
N THR A 98 12.30 -41.95 0.65
CA THR A 98 13.51 -42.69 1.06
C THR A 98 13.88 -43.75 0.03
N GLY A 99 15.09 -43.67 -0.52
CA GLY A 99 15.65 -44.72 -1.37
C GLY A 99 16.17 -45.92 -0.55
N VAL A 100 16.41 -47.05 -1.21
CA VAL A 100 16.93 -48.29 -0.55
C VAL A 100 18.31 -48.10 0.10
N ASP A 101 19.04 -47.05 -0.29
CA ASP A 101 20.32 -46.63 0.26
C ASP A 101 20.20 -45.70 1.48
N GLY A 102 18.97 -45.48 1.98
CA GLY A 102 18.68 -44.64 3.15
C GLY A 102 18.77 -43.13 2.90
N ARG A 103 19.05 -42.71 1.67
CA ARG A 103 19.09 -41.29 1.27
C ARG A 103 17.70 -40.79 0.85
N LEU A 104 17.49 -39.48 0.95
CA LEU A 104 16.20 -38.86 0.68
C LEU A 104 16.18 -38.13 -0.67
N VAL A 105 15.05 -38.24 -1.38
CA VAL A 105 14.69 -37.42 -2.53
C VAL A 105 13.54 -36.50 -2.13
N LYS A 106 13.80 -35.19 -2.12
CA LYS A 106 12.75 -34.18 -1.93
C LYS A 106 12.06 -33.88 -3.25
N VAL A 107 10.74 -33.99 -3.28
CA VAL A 107 9.84 -33.62 -4.37
C VAL A 107 9.09 -32.35 -3.96
N LYS A 108 9.16 -31.30 -4.79
CA LYS A 108 8.54 -29.99 -4.47
C LYS A 108 7.10 -29.86 -4.94
N ARG A 109 6.73 -30.54 -6.03
CA ARG A 109 5.42 -30.40 -6.67
C ARG A 109 4.88 -31.76 -7.08
N LEU A 110 3.57 -31.95 -6.99
CA LEU A 110 2.89 -33.17 -7.44
C LEU A 110 1.60 -32.82 -8.19
N LYS A 111 1.32 -33.54 -9.28
CA LYS A 111 0.14 -33.31 -10.12
C LYS A 111 -0.87 -34.41 -9.82
N LYS A 112 -2.06 -34.05 -9.36
CA LYS A 112 -3.20 -34.97 -9.12
C LYS A 112 -4.26 -34.66 -10.19
N GLY A 113 -4.50 -35.58 -11.11
CA GLY A 113 -5.32 -35.31 -12.29
C GLY A 113 -4.74 -34.17 -13.16
N SER A 114 -5.52 -33.11 -13.38
CA SER A 114 -5.09 -31.89 -14.07
C SER A 114 -4.39 -30.87 -13.16
N LYS A 115 -4.56 -30.97 -11.84
CA LYS A 115 -4.15 -29.96 -10.84
C LYS A 115 -2.70 -30.14 -10.40
N MET A 116 -1.91 -29.07 -10.47
CA MET A 116 -0.54 -29.02 -9.98
C MET A 116 -0.51 -28.43 -8.55
N ILE A 117 -0.03 -29.19 -7.56
CA ILE A 117 0.02 -28.73 -6.16
C ILE A 117 1.45 -28.72 -5.60
N GLN A 118 1.68 -27.87 -4.59
CA GLN A 118 2.90 -27.94 -3.79
C GLN A 118 2.88 -29.23 -2.96
N ALA A 119 3.96 -29.99 -3.00
CA ALA A 119 4.03 -31.29 -2.34
C ALA A 119 3.93 -31.17 -0.80
N SER A 120 4.39 -30.04 -0.23
CA SER A 120 4.23 -29.71 1.19
C SER A 120 2.78 -29.47 1.61
N GLN A 121 1.88 -29.26 0.66
CA GLN A 121 0.45 -29.03 0.91
C GLN A 121 -0.39 -30.30 0.72
N TRP A 122 0.23 -31.48 0.53
CA TRP A 122 -0.48 -32.75 0.36
C TRP A 122 -1.58 -32.94 1.41
N PHE A 123 -1.25 -32.80 2.69
CA PHE A 123 -2.21 -32.90 3.79
C PHE A 123 -3.03 -31.63 4.05
N ALA A 124 -2.63 -30.48 3.51
CA ALA A 124 -3.40 -29.24 3.62
C ALA A 124 -4.64 -29.24 2.71
N GLN A 125 -4.67 -30.11 1.69
CA GLN A 125 -5.85 -30.36 0.85
C GLN A 125 -6.75 -31.48 1.38
N VAL A 126 -6.27 -32.34 2.28
CA VAL A 126 -7.14 -33.25 3.06
C VAL A 126 -7.76 -32.42 4.20
N GLY A 127 -8.72 -31.55 3.84
CA GLY A 127 -9.53 -30.81 4.82
C GLY A 127 -9.74 -29.31 4.58
N LYS A 128 -9.11 -28.66 3.59
CA LYS A 128 -9.53 -27.32 3.16
C LYS A 128 -10.74 -27.42 2.23
N LYS A 129 -11.92 -27.60 2.82
CA LYS A 129 -13.15 -27.10 2.19
C LYS A 129 -13.02 -25.57 2.17
N ILE A 130 -12.89 -25.00 0.98
CA ILE A 130 -13.57 -23.74 0.68
C ILE A 130 -14.99 -23.99 1.14
N VAL A 131 -15.48 -23.26 2.15
CA VAL A 131 -16.86 -23.42 2.61
C VAL A 131 -17.73 -23.15 1.39
N PRO A 132 -18.36 -24.18 0.78
CA PRO A 132 -19.26 -23.94 -0.32
C PRO A 132 -20.41 -23.13 0.25
N LEU A 133 -20.84 -22.07 -0.45
CA LEU A 133 -22.12 -21.47 -0.14
C LEU A 133 -23.16 -22.61 -0.13
N GLU A 134 -23.94 -22.73 0.93
CA GLU A 134 -25.12 -23.60 0.88
C GLU A 134 -26.06 -23.00 -0.18
N LEU A 135 -26.15 -23.71 -1.32
CA LEU A 135 -26.93 -23.28 -2.47
C LEU A 135 -28.38 -23.68 -2.26
N ASN A 136 -29.29 -22.71 -2.36
CA ASN A 136 -30.72 -23.01 -2.46
C ASN A 136 -31.04 -23.64 -3.84
N GLU A 137 -32.25 -24.17 -4.02
CA GLU A 137 -32.65 -24.85 -5.26
C GLU A 137 -32.44 -23.98 -6.52
N ARG A 138 -32.69 -22.67 -6.43
CA ARG A 138 -32.48 -21.73 -7.53
C ARG A 138 -30.99 -21.54 -7.85
N GLU A 139 -30.13 -21.51 -6.84
CA GLU A 139 -28.68 -21.35 -7.01
C GLU A 139 -28.00 -22.62 -7.54
N GLN A 140 -28.56 -23.80 -7.25
CA GLN A 140 -28.13 -25.06 -7.87
C GLN A 140 -28.44 -25.08 -9.37
N GLU A 141 -29.59 -24.53 -9.77
CA GLU A 141 -29.94 -24.35 -11.18
C GLU A 141 -28.97 -23.38 -11.88
N MET A 142 -28.63 -22.26 -11.21
CA MET A 142 -27.62 -21.30 -11.71
C MET A 142 -26.24 -21.94 -11.87
N GLU A 143 -25.81 -22.78 -10.93
CA GLU A 143 -24.55 -23.53 -11.05
C GLU A 143 -24.55 -24.41 -12.31
N GLY A 144 -25.66 -25.09 -12.59
CA GLY A 144 -25.82 -25.91 -13.79
C GLY A 144 -25.70 -25.09 -15.08
N ILE A 145 -26.36 -23.92 -15.12
CA ILE A 145 -26.28 -22.98 -16.26
C ILE A 145 -24.84 -22.51 -16.46
N LEU A 146 -24.18 -22.07 -15.38
CA LEU A 146 -22.78 -21.62 -15.41
C LEU A 146 -21.83 -22.72 -15.91
N LYS A 147 -21.97 -23.96 -15.41
CA LYS A 147 -21.17 -25.11 -15.89
C LYS A 147 -21.36 -25.33 -17.38
N ASN A 148 -22.59 -25.22 -17.89
CA ASN A 148 -22.88 -25.41 -19.31
C ASN A 148 -22.26 -24.32 -20.19
N ILE A 149 -22.33 -23.05 -19.76
CA ILE A 149 -21.69 -21.94 -20.48
C ILE A 149 -20.16 -22.13 -20.49
N TRP A 150 -19.56 -22.43 -19.34
CA TRP A 150 -18.12 -22.72 -19.25
C TRP A 150 -17.72 -23.89 -20.14
N LYS A 151 -18.47 -24.99 -20.12
CA LYS A 151 -18.23 -26.17 -20.96
C LYS A 151 -18.37 -25.86 -22.45
N SER A 152 -19.32 -25.02 -22.84
CA SER A 152 -19.55 -24.57 -24.22
C SER A 152 -18.38 -23.74 -24.76
N ILE A 153 -17.77 -22.92 -23.90
CA ILE A 153 -16.63 -22.07 -24.25
C ILE A 153 -15.32 -22.88 -24.24
N LEU A 154 -15.01 -23.53 -23.12
CA LEU A 154 -13.73 -24.19 -22.90
C LEU A 154 -13.63 -25.56 -23.57
N LYS A 155 -14.77 -26.19 -23.89
CA LYS A 155 -14.86 -27.55 -24.47
C LYS A 155 -14.15 -28.63 -23.64
N VAL A 156 -14.14 -28.44 -22.32
CA VAL A 156 -13.63 -29.40 -21.32
C VAL A 156 -14.69 -29.62 -20.24
N ASP A 157 -14.55 -30.70 -19.46
CA ASP A 157 -15.39 -30.90 -18.28
C ASP A 157 -15.03 -29.89 -17.18
N ILE A 158 -16.06 -29.37 -16.52
CA ILE A 158 -15.95 -28.26 -15.56
C ILE A 158 -16.07 -28.80 -14.14
N GLU A 159 -14.95 -28.78 -13.43
CA GLU A 159 -14.80 -29.11 -12.01
C GLU A 159 -14.73 -27.82 -11.19
N SER A 160 -14.87 -27.93 -9.86
CA SER A 160 -14.85 -26.76 -8.97
C SER A 160 -13.58 -25.90 -9.09
N ASP A 161 -12.44 -26.51 -9.41
CA ASP A 161 -11.14 -25.84 -9.53
C ASP A 161 -10.68 -25.66 -10.98
N THR A 162 -11.56 -25.86 -11.97
CA THR A 162 -11.29 -25.52 -13.37
C THR A 162 -11.02 -24.02 -13.47
N ASP A 163 -9.83 -23.64 -13.97
CA ASP A 163 -9.44 -22.25 -14.21
C ASP A 163 -9.69 -21.85 -15.66
N PHE A 164 -10.43 -20.77 -15.85
CA PHE A 164 -10.90 -20.32 -17.16
C PHE A 164 -9.76 -20.01 -18.13
N PHE A 165 -8.72 -19.33 -17.65
CA PHE A 165 -7.60 -18.89 -18.48
C PHE A 165 -6.57 -20.01 -18.69
N ALA A 166 -6.36 -20.87 -17.69
CA ALA A 166 -5.48 -22.02 -17.81
C ALA A 166 -5.97 -23.04 -18.85
N CYS A 167 -7.29 -23.09 -19.10
CA CYS A 167 -7.90 -23.88 -20.16
C CYS A 167 -7.80 -23.26 -21.57
N GLY A 168 -7.13 -22.11 -21.71
CA GLY A 168 -6.82 -21.49 -23.01
C GLY A 168 -7.83 -20.45 -23.49
N ALA A 169 -8.77 -20.01 -22.64
CA ALA A 169 -9.71 -18.95 -22.99
C ALA A 169 -9.02 -17.60 -23.25
N GLY A 170 -9.42 -16.94 -24.33
CA GLY A 170 -8.95 -15.61 -24.72
C GLY A 170 -9.93 -14.49 -24.33
N SER A 171 -9.59 -13.24 -24.68
CA SER A 171 -10.41 -12.07 -24.35
C SER A 171 -11.83 -12.13 -24.93
N MET A 172 -12.03 -12.71 -26.11
CA MET A 172 -13.35 -12.90 -26.71
C MET A 172 -14.21 -13.88 -25.91
N ASP A 173 -13.60 -14.89 -25.31
CA ASP A 173 -14.27 -15.90 -24.49
C ASP A 173 -14.72 -15.32 -23.14
N VAL A 174 -13.95 -14.37 -22.58
CA VAL A 174 -14.33 -13.62 -21.37
C VAL A 174 -15.61 -12.83 -21.63
N VAL A 175 -15.64 -12.04 -22.71
CA VAL A 175 -16.81 -11.24 -23.08
C VAL A 175 -18.00 -12.15 -23.34
N ARG A 176 -17.79 -13.24 -24.08
CA ARG A 176 -18.84 -14.23 -24.35
C ARG A 176 -19.39 -14.83 -23.06
N LEU A 177 -18.54 -15.26 -22.12
CA LEU A 177 -18.97 -15.79 -20.84
C LEU A 177 -19.81 -14.76 -20.08
N VAL A 178 -19.32 -13.53 -19.96
CA VAL A 178 -19.99 -12.49 -19.17
C VAL A 178 -21.35 -12.13 -19.76
N GLU A 179 -21.44 -11.97 -21.08
CA GLU A 179 -22.70 -11.65 -21.75
C GLU A 179 -23.68 -12.84 -21.74
N GLU A 180 -23.22 -14.08 -21.99
CA GLU A 180 -24.10 -15.27 -21.87
C GLU A 180 -24.62 -15.46 -20.43
N VAL A 181 -23.83 -15.14 -19.40
CA VAL A 181 -24.26 -15.22 -18.00
C VAL A 181 -25.22 -14.08 -17.66
N LYS A 182 -24.98 -12.85 -18.15
CA LYS A 182 -25.92 -11.72 -18.01
C LYS A 182 -27.27 -12.05 -18.63
N ASP A 183 -27.27 -12.59 -19.84
CA ASP A 183 -28.48 -12.96 -20.57
C ASP A 183 -29.23 -14.12 -19.90
N ALA A 184 -28.49 -15.14 -19.44
CA ALA A 184 -29.11 -16.34 -18.87
C ALA A 184 -29.60 -16.14 -17.42
N LEU A 185 -28.91 -15.34 -16.62
CA LEU A 185 -29.13 -15.24 -15.17
C LEU A 185 -29.59 -13.84 -14.71
N GLU A 186 -29.61 -12.84 -15.60
CA GLU A 186 -29.95 -11.45 -15.30
C GLU A 186 -29.09 -10.82 -14.18
N VAL A 187 -27.82 -11.27 -14.08
CA VAL A 187 -26.89 -10.83 -13.03
C VAL A 187 -25.99 -9.71 -13.57
N PRO A 188 -25.84 -8.57 -12.85
CA PRO A 188 -24.93 -7.52 -13.29
C PRO A 188 -23.48 -7.99 -13.19
N LEU A 189 -22.85 -8.32 -14.32
CA LEU A 189 -21.46 -8.79 -14.41
C LEU A 189 -20.63 -7.97 -15.41
N GLU A 190 -19.45 -7.58 -14.99
CA GLU A 190 -18.38 -7.05 -15.86
C GLU A 190 -17.24 -8.06 -16.04
N ASN A 191 -16.41 -7.86 -17.06
CA ASN A 191 -15.26 -8.72 -17.40
C ASN A 191 -14.28 -8.91 -16.24
N GLU A 192 -14.07 -7.87 -15.44
CA GLU A 192 -13.17 -7.88 -14.28
C GLU A 192 -13.50 -9.00 -13.31
N HIS A 193 -14.78 -9.34 -13.12
CA HIS A 193 -15.18 -10.36 -12.14
C HIS A 193 -14.64 -11.74 -12.47
N LEU A 194 -14.48 -12.07 -13.76
CA LEU A 194 -13.87 -13.33 -14.16
C LEU A 194 -12.35 -13.32 -13.94
N PHE A 195 -11.67 -12.21 -14.22
CA PHE A 195 -10.23 -12.07 -13.95
C PHE A 195 -9.89 -12.20 -12.46
N MET A 196 -10.84 -11.79 -11.62
CA MET A 196 -10.75 -11.76 -10.17
C MET A 196 -11.03 -13.13 -9.53
N SER A 197 -11.92 -13.88 -10.16
CA SER A 197 -12.40 -15.19 -9.73
C SER A 197 -12.20 -16.20 -10.88
N PRO A 198 -10.95 -16.51 -11.26
CA PRO A 198 -10.66 -17.24 -12.49
C PRO A 198 -11.02 -18.73 -12.40
N SER A 199 -11.19 -19.28 -11.20
CA SER A 199 -11.65 -20.66 -11.03
C SER A 199 -13.18 -20.76 -10.98
N PHE A 200 -13.72 -21.88 -11.44
CA PHE A 200 -15.17 -22.07 -11.55
C PHE A 200 -15.90 -21.84 -10.22
N VAL A 201 -15.40 -22.39 -9.11
CA VAL A 201 -16.05 -22.20 -7.79
C VAL A 201 -15.98 -20.76 -7.30
N GLU A 202 -14.90 -20.04 -7.59
CA GLU A 202 -14.77 -18.62 -7.24
C GLU A 202 -15.74 -17.78 -8.08
N PHE A 203 -15.83 -18.05 -9.38
CA PHE A 203 -16.74 -17.36 -10.29
C PHE A 203 -18.21 -17.66 -9.95
N LEU A 204 -18.53 -18.91 -9.65
CA LEU A 204 -19.84 -19.33 -9.17
C LEU A 204 -20.26 -18.56 -7.91
N ASN A 205 -19.37 -18.48 -6.91
CA ASN A 205 -19.61 -17.73 -5.69
C ASN A 205 -19.83 -16.23 -5.97
N GLU A 206 -19.07 -15.65 -6.91
CA GLU A 206 -19.24 -14.25 -7.33
C GLU A 206 -20.62 -14.00 -7.97
N VAL A 207 -21.05 -14.88 -8.87
CA VAL A 207 -22.38 -14.78 -9.53
C VAL A 207 -23.51 -14.94 -8.52
N ILE A 208 -23.42 -15.93 -7.62
CA ILE A 208 -24.42 -16.15 -6.57
C ILE A 208 -24.49 -14.96 -5.62
N SER A 209 -23.33 -14.45 -5.19
CA SER A 209 -23.24 -13.28 -4.31
C SER A 209 -23.99 -12.08 -4.91
N ARG A 210 -23.81 -11.83 -6.22
CA ARG A 210 -24.51 -10.74 -6.92
C ARG A 210 -26.00 -10.96 -7.05
N THR A 211 -26.42 -12.21 -7.24
CA THR A 211 -27.83 -12.57 -7.37
C THR A 211 -28.56 -12.42 -6.05
N ARG A 212 -27.95 -12.84 -4.94
CA ARG A 212 -28.47 -12.65 -3.57
C ARG A 212 -28.66 -11.17 -3.21
N ASN A 213 -27.86 -10.28 -3.80
CA ASN A 213 -27.85 -8.85 -3.51
C ASN A 213 -28.72 -7.99 -4.46
N GLY A 214 -29.31 -8.56 -5.51
CA GLY A 214 -30.24 -7.88 -6.44
C GLY A 214 -29.61 -6.83 -7.37
N ALA A 215 -30.19 -6.64 -8.57
CA ALA A 215 -29.72 -5.72 -9.62
C ALA A 215 -29.87 -4.20 -9.30
N GLY A 216 -30.05 -3.83 -8.03
CA GLY A 216 -30.28 -2.46 -7.59
C GLY A 216 -29.63 -2.06 -6.26
N GLU A 217 -28.99 -2.98 -5.53
CA GLU A 217 -28.23 -2.67 -4.32
C GLU A 217 -26.76 -3.03 -4.51
N ALA A 218 -25.97 -2.05 -4.94
CA ALA A 218 -24.52 -2.17 -4.89
C ALA A 218 -24.05 -2.33 -3.43
N SER A 219 -23.66 -3.56 -3.09
CA SER A 219 -22.86 -3.94 -1.91
C SER A 219 -23.44 -3.64 -0.52
N ALA A 220 -24.01 -4.66 0.12
CA ALA A 220 -23.72 -4.80 1.54
C ALA A 220 -22.19 -4.89 1.65
N GLY A 221 -21.56 -3.87 2.26
CA GLY A 221 -20.11 -3.87 2.46
C GLY A 221 -19.64 -5.11 3.23
N PRO A 222 -18.32 -5.35 3.33
CA PRO A 222 -17.82 -6.46 4.13
C PRO A 222 -18.38 -6.37 5.55
N ALA A 223 -18.76 -7.50 6.15
CA ALA A 223 -19.18 -7.52 7.55
C ALA A 223 -17.99 -7.12 8.44
N TYR A 224 -18.25 -6.26 9.43
CA TYR A 224 -17.24 -5.83 10.38
C TYR A 224 -17.86 -5.48 11.74
N ASP A 225 -17.08 -5.67 12.79
CA ASP A 225 -17.31 -5.00 14.06
C ASP A 225 -16.84 -3.55 13.97
N GLY A 226 -17.64 -2.64 14.50
CA GLY A 226 -17.38 -1.22 14.35
C GLY A 226 -18.00 -0.36 15.44
N VAL A 227 -17.63 0.92 15.40
CA VAL A 227 -18.22 1.97 16.23
C VAL A 227 -19.21 2.78 15.39
N VAL A 228 -20.33 3.16 16.00
CA VAL A 228 -21.30 4.07 15.40
C VAL A 228 -21.07 5.47 15.94
N LEU A 229 -20.60 6.36 15.07
CA LEU A 229 -20.43 7.78 15.37
C LEU A 229 -21.74 8.53 15.04
N ARG A 230 -22.29 9.25 16.02
CA ARG A 230 -23.47 10.11 15.83
C ARG A 230 -23.06 11.57 15.81
N GLU A 231 -22.29 11.92 14.80
CA GLU A 231 -21.57 13.19 14.71
C GLU A 231 -21.99 13.97 13.46
N ASN A 232 -21.93 15.30 13.53
CA ASN A 232 -22.17 16.17 12.36
C ASN A 232 -23.49 15.89 11.62
N LYS A 233 -24.57 15.58 12.36
CA LYS A 233 -25.90 15.20 11.82
C LYS A 233 -25.90 13.93 10.96
N LYS A 234 -24.90 13.06 11.14
CA LYS A 234 -24.78 11.77 10.46
C LYS A 234 -24.68 10.63 11.47
N VAL A 235 -25.10 9.45 11.03
CA VAL A 235 -24.85 8.18 11.71
C VAL A 235 -23.84 7.44 10.86
N ILE A 236 -22.60 7.30 11.34
CA ILE A 236 -21.48 6.78 10.56
C ILE A 236 -20.99 5.50 11.24
N SER A 237 -21.09 4.38 10.55
CA SER A 237 -20.45 3.13 10.98
C SER A 237 -19.00 3.10 10.51
N VAL A 238 -18.09 2.85 11.45
CA VAL A 238 -16.65 2.80 11.21
C VAL A 238 -16.09 1.47 11.70
N PRO A 239 -15.38 0.70 10.86
CA PRO A 239 -14.73 -0.54 11.29
C PRO A 239 -13.67 -0.28 12.36
N THR A 240 -13.53 -1.21 13.32
CA THR A 240 -12.50 -1.15 14.38
C THR A 240 -11.47 -2.27 14.31
N GLN A 241 -11.63 -3.18 13.36
CA GLN A 241 -10.78 -4.33 13.13
C GLN A 241 -9.67 -4.03 12.12
N MET A 242 -8.64 -4.88 12.02
CA MET A 242 -7.67 -4.80 10.92
C MET A 242 -8.35 -5.22 9.62
N PHE A 243 -7.90 -4.71 8.49
CA PHE A 243 -8.38 -5.14 7.19
C PHE A 243 -7.31 -5.99 6.49
N VAL A 244 -7.55 -7.29 6.35
CA VAL A 244 -6.60 -8.21 5.74
C VAL A 244 -7.35 -9.13 4.78
N ASN A 245 -6.81 -9.30 3.58
CA ASN A 245 -7.35 -10.21 2.58
C ASN A 245 -8.84 -9.96 2.24
N GLY A 246 -9.25 -8.70 2.12
CA GLY A 246 -10.63 -8.34 1.78
C GLY A 246 -11.62 -8.42 2.96
N GLN A 247 -11.16 -8.73 4.18
CA GLN A 247 -12.00 -8.94 5.34
C GLN A 247 -11.52 -8.13 6.55
N PHE A 248 -12.45 -7.79 7.44
CA PHE A 248 -12.15 -7.20 8.73
C PHE A 248 -11.93 -8.30 9.77
N ILE A 249 -10.75 -8.29 10.41
CA ILE A 249 -10.33 -9.32 11.37
C ILE A 249 -9.77 -8.70 12.66
N ASP A 250 -10.03 -9.35 13.79
CA ASP A 250 -9.40 -9.01 15.06
C ASP A 250 -7.89 -9.26 15.02
N ALA A 251 -7.14 -8.53 15.84
CA ALA A 251 -5.74 -8.85 16.09
C ALA A 251 -5.60 -10.14 16.91
N GLU A 252 -4.45 -10.80 16.80
CA GLU A 252 -4.08 -11.93 17.63
C GLU A 252 -4.29 -11.60 19.12
N ASN A 253 -4.90 -12.54 19.86
CA ASN A 253 -5.29 -12.37 21.27
C ASN A 253 -6.25 -11.19 21.55
N LYS A 254 -6.95 -10.67 20.54
CA LYS A 254 -7.90 -9.54 20.64
C LYS A 254 -7.27 -8.29 21.26
N LYS A 255 -5.98 -8.07 21.03
CA LYS A 255 -5.29 -6.88 21.54
C LYS A 255 -5.84 -5.63 20.86
N THR A 256 -6.07 -4.58 21.65
CA THR A 256 -6.61 -3.32 21.15
C THR A 256 -5.81 -2.10 21.61
N LEU A 257 -6.02 -0.96 20.94
CA LEU A 257 -5.56 0.37 21.32
C LEU A 257 -6.76 1.30 21.49
N ASP A 258 -6.72 2.18 22.49
CA ASP A 258 -7.73 3.22 22.68
C ASP A 258 -7.47 4.37 21.70
N ILE A 259 -8.52 4.78 20.98
CA ILE A 259 -8.52 5.94 20.10
C ILE A 259 -9.20 7.09 20.80
N VAL A 260 -8.53 8.24 20.91
CA VAL A 260 -8.96 9.36 21.76
C VAL A 260 -9.34 10.55 20.89
N ASN A 261 -10.52 11.13 21.13
CA ASN A 261 -10.96 12.35 20.47
C ASN A 261 -10.16 13.55 21.03
N PRO A 262 -9.37 14.26 20.21
CA PRO A 262 -8.56 15.38 20.67
C PRO A 262 -9.37 16.60 21.14
N THR A 263 -10.63 16.69 20.73
CA THR A 263 -11.54 17.78 21.12
C THR A 263 -12.09 17.57 22.54
N THR A 264 -12.31 16.32 22.95
CA THR A 264 -13.02 16.00 24.21
C THR A 264 -12.16 15.23 25.22
N GLU A 265 -10.99 14.74 24.82
CA GLU A 265 -10.09 13.87 25.61
C GLU A 265 -10.71 12.50 25.96
N GLN A 266 -11.85 12.15 25.35
CA GLN A 266 -12.54 10.89 25.61
C GLN A 266 -12.14 9.82 24.59
N VAL A 267 -12.15 8.57 25.02
CA VAL A 267 -11.98 7.42 24.12
C VAL A 267 -13.21 7.36 23.19
N ILE A 268 -12.96 7.38 21.88
CA ILE A 268 -13.95 7.18 20.81
C ILE A 268 -14.33 5.70 20.76
N CYS A 269 -13.32 4.85 20.61
CA CYS A 269 -13.45 3.41 20.49
C CYS A 269 -12.11 2.71 20.76
N LYS A 270 -12.14 1.38 20.72
CA LYS A 270 -10.96 0.53 20.71
C LYS A 270 -10.76 -0.02 19.30
N VAL A 271 -9.53 -0.02 18.81
CA VAL A 271 -9.17 -0.62 17.51
C VAL A 271 -8.21 -1.77 17.69
N ALA A 272 -8.25 -2.76 16.80
CA ALA A 272 -7.32 -3.89 16.80
C ALA A 272 -5.85 -3.41 16.77
N ALA A 273 -4.96 -4.16 17.41
CA ALA A 273 -3.56 -3.81 17.55
C ALA A 273 -2.65 -4.99 17.15
N ALA A 274 -2.28 -5.00 15.87
CA ALA A 274 -1.57 -6.08 15.21
C ALA A 274 -0.27 -6.46 15.91
N SER A 275 -0.09 -7.75 16.13
CA SER A 275 1.18 -8.37 16.50
C SER A 275 2.08 -8.55 15.25
N ALA A 276 3.27 -9.13 15.43
CA ALA A 276 4.12 -9.48 14.31
C ALA A 276 3.55 -10.63 13.45
N SER A 277 2.76 -11.54 14.05
CA SER A 277 2.14 -12.66 13.32
C SER A 277 0.98 -12.17 12.44
N ASP A 278 0.19 -11.22 12.94
CA ASP A 278 -0.85 -10.54 12.16
C ASP A 278 -0.25 -9.85 10.92
N VAL A 279 0.93 -9.22 11.09
CA VAL A 279 1.67 -8.58 9.99
C VAL A 279 2.19 -9.60 8.98
N ASP A 280 2.79 -10.71 9.44
CA ASP A 280 3.22 -11.81 8.55
C ASP A 280 2.03 -12.36 7.73
N TYR A 281 0.87 -12.56 8.37
CA TYR A 281 -0.34 -12.99 7.68
C TYR A 281 -0.77 -12.00 6.60
N ALA A 282 -0.87 -10.70 6.93
CA ALA A 282 -1.24 -9.67 5.96
C ALA A 282 -0.26 -9.57 4.78
N ILE A 283 1.04 -9.71 5.04
CA ILE A 283 2.07 -9.65 3.99
C ILE A 283 2.01 -10.90 3.10
N ARG A 284 1.73 -12.08 3.65
CA ARG A 284 1.51 -13.29 2.84
C ARG A 284 0.29 -13.15 1.94
N CYS A 285 -0.82 -12.63 2.44
CA CYS A 285 -2.00 -12.34 1.61
C CYS A 285 -1.67 -11.35 0.49
N ALA A 286 -0.92 -10.28 0.79
CA ALA A 286 -0.46 -9.33 -0.23
C ALA A 286 0.45 -9.99 -1.28
N HIS A 287 1.30 -10.92 -0.87
CA HIS A 287 2.20 -11.64 -1.76
C HIS A 287 1.48 -12.62 -2.67
N GLU A 288 0.50 -13.35 -2.14
CA GLU A 288 -0.34 -14.25 -2.94
C GLU A 288 -1.20 -13.46 -3.93
N ALA A 289 -1.83 -12.37 -3.50
CA ALA A 289 -2.58 -11.48 -4.40
C ALA A 289 -1.69 -10.92 -5.52
N PHE A 290 -0.45 -10.51 -5.19
CA PHE A 290 0.51 -10.00 -6.18
C PHE A 290 0.92 -11.05 -7.23
N LYS A 291 0.94 -12.33 -6.87
CA LYS A 291 1.28 -13.43 -7.80
C LYS A 291 0.07 -14.01 -8.52
N GLY A 292 -1.11 -13.86 -7.93
CA GLY A 292 -2.38 -14.40 -8.42
C GLY A 292 -3.21 -13.32 -9.12
N SER A 293 -4.42 -13.10 -8.62
CA SER A 293 -5.47 -12.28 -9.24
C SER A 293 -4.99 -10.90 -9.67
N TRP A 294 -4.19 -10.19 -8.85
CA TRP A 294 -3.75 -8.84 -9.18
C TRP A 294 -2.79 -8.76 -10.37
N ASN A 295 -2.00 -9.82 -10.61
CA ASN A 295 -1.08 -9.87 -11.74
C ASN A 295 -1.81 -10.15 -13.07
N GLN A 296 -3.05 -10.64 -13.01
CA GLN A 296 -3.88 -10.89 -14.20
C GLN A 296 -4.68 -9.64 -14.61
N VAL A 297 -4.91 -8.70 -13.67
CA VAL A 297 -5.60 -7.44 -13.96
C VAL A 297 -4.74 -6.57 -14.86
N SER A 298 -5.28 -6.20 -16.02
CA SER A 298 -4.57 -5.34 -16.97
C SER A 298 -4.31 -3.95 -16.38
N ALA A 299 -3.33 -3.25 -16.94
CA ALA A 299 -3.01 -1.89 -16.54
C ALA A 299 -4.22 -0.93 -16.61
N ARG A 300 -5.12 -1.14 -17.58
CA ARG A 300 -6.31 -0.30 -17.76
C ARG A 300 -7.41 -0.62 -16.76
N GLU A 301 -7.74 -1.90 -16.56
CA GLU A 301 -8.72 -2.34 -15.56
C GLU A 301 -8.32 -1.89 -14.16
N ARG A 302 -7.02 -1.96 -13.85
CA ARG A 302 -6.47 -1.40 -12.61
C ARG A 302 -6.79 0.10 -12.45
N GLY A 303 -6.63 0.88 -13.51
CA GLY A 303 -7.02 2.28 -13.54
C GLY A 303 -8.53 2.47 -13.29
N MET A 304 -9.38 1.62 -13.89
CA MET A 304 -10.83 1.68 -13.69
C MET A 304 -11.25 1.40 -12.24
N LEU A 305 -10.66 0.41 -11.58
CA LEU A 305 -10.89 0.14 -10.15
C LEU A 305 -10.51 1.34 -9.28
N MET A 306 -9.40 2.01 -9.60
CA MET A 306 -8.95 3.21 -8.90
C MET A 306 -9.89 4.41 -9.11
N TYR A 307 -10.40 4.62 -10.33
CA TYR A 307 -11.42 5.64 -10.58
C TYR A 307 -12.70 5.36 -9.79
N LYS A 308 -13.19 4.12 -9.81
CA LYS A 308 -14.38 3.72 -9.03
C LYS A 308 -14.20 3.94 -7.53
N LEU A 309 -13.02 3.63 -6.98
CA LEU A 309 -12.70 3.93 -5.59
C LEU A 309 -12.72 5.43 -5.30
N ALA A 310 -12.16 6.25 -6.18
CA ALA A 310 -12.19 7.70 -6.01
C ALA A 310 -13.63 8.26 -6.03
N ASP A 311 -14.51 7.69 -6.87
CA ASP A 311 -15.92 8.08 -6.91
C ASP A 311 -16.67 7.64 -5.64
N LEU A 312 -16.37 6.45 -5.11
CA LEU A 312 -16.90 6.00 -3.81
C LEU A 312 -16.42 6.89 -2.65
N MET A 313 -15.16 7.32 -2.69
CA MET A 313 -14.62 8.27 -1.72
C MET A 313 -15.30 9.65 -1.81
N GLU A 314 -15.61 10.12 -3.03
CA GLU A 314 -16.38 11.35 -3.23
C GLU A 314 -17.81 11.22 -2.70
N GLN A 315 -18.47 10.08 -2.94
CA GLN A 315 -19.81 9.82 -2.40
C GLN A 315 -19.85 9.80 -0.87
N HIS A 316 -18.77 9.34 -0.23
CA HIS A 316 -18.63 9.28 1.24
C HIS A 316 -17.80 10.45 1.82
N LYS A 317 -17.60 11.52 1.05
CA LYS A 317 -16.65 12.59 1.38
C LYS A 317 -16.94 13.26 2.72
N GLU A 318 -18.21 13.55 3.01
CA GLU A 318 -18.61 14.18 4.27
C GLU A 318 -18.44 13.23 5.46
N GLU A 319 -18.62 11.93 5.26
CA GLU A 319 -18.39 10.92 6.31
C GLU A 319 -16.90 10.81 6.62
N LEU A 320 -16.07 10.64 5.59
CA LEU A 320 -14.61 10.60 5.72
C LEU A 320 -14.09 11.87 6.41
N ALA A 321 -14.59 13.05 6.04
CA ALA A 321 -14.18 14.32 6.66
C ALA A 321 -14.64 14.43 8.12
N THR A 322 -15.79 13.85 8.48
CA THR A 322 -16.30 13.82 9.85
C THR A 322 -15.46 12.88 10.71
N ILE A 323 -15.10 11.69 10.20
CA ILE A 323 -14.20 10.76 10.87
C ILE A 323 -12.83 11.42 11.08
N GLU A 324 -12.25 12.02 10.04
CA GLU A 324 -10.94 12.71 10.13
C GLU A 324 -10.95 13.81 11.20
N CYS A 325 -12.06 14.55 11.31
CA CYS A 325 -12.26 15.59 12.30
C CYS A 325 -12.27 15.05 13.74
N ILE A 326 -13.00 13.95 13.97
CA ILE A 326 -13.12 13.32 15.28
C ILE A 326 -11.84 12.60 15.69
N ASP A 327 -11.16 11.97 14.74
CA ASP A 327 -10.00 11.11 14.98
C ASP A 327 -8.68 11.90 15.05
N SER A 328 -8.55 12.99 14.28
CA SER A 328 -7.30 13.77 14.19
C SER A 328 -7.40 15.22 14.66
N GLY A 329 -8.61 15.74 14.89
CA GLY A 329 -8.83 17.17 15.21
C GLY A 329 -8.83 18.10 14.01
N ALA A 330 -8.77 17.57 12.78
CA ALA A 330 -8.83 18.35 11.56
C ALA A 330 -10.15 19.14 11.46
N VAL A 331 -10.07 20.46 11.27
CA VAL A 331 -11.25 21.30 11.07
C VAL A 331 -12.05 20.80 9.86
N TYR A 332 -13.35 20.55 10.04
CA TYR A 332 -14.18 19.83 9.06
C TYR A 332 -14.15 20.42 7.64
N THR A 333 -14.22 21.76 7.51
CA THR A 333 -14.18 22.42 6.19
C THR A 333 -12.82 22.22 5.50
N LEU A 334 -11.73 22.18 6.28
CA LEU A 334 -10.39 21.86 5.80
C LEU A 334 -10.24 20.36 5.52
N ALA A 335 -10.81 19.49 6.34
CA ALA A 335 -10.82 18.04 6.10
C ALA A 335 -11.53 17.72 4.78
N LEU A 336 -12.71 18.32 4.55
CA LEU A 336 -13.50 18.13 3.33
C LEU A 336 -12.73 18.57 2.07
N LYS A 337 -12.13 19.76 2.11
CA LYS A 337 -11.44 20.35 0.95
C LYS A 337 -10.08 19.70 0.70
N THR A 338 -9.30 19.44 1.75
CA THR A 338 -7.89 19.06 1.64
C THR A 338 -7.68 17.60 1.99
N HIS A 339 -8.01 17.16 3.21
CA HIS A 339 -7.69 15.79 3.66
C HIS A 339 -8.38 14.74 2.78
N VAL A 340 -9.67 14.94 2.49
CA VAL A 340 -10.46 14.03 1.65
C VAL A 340 -10.42 14.46 0.19
N GLY A 341 -10.62 15.76 -0.10
CA GLY A 341 -10.61 16.26 -1.48
C GLY A 341 -9.33 15.91 -2.25
N MET A 342 -8.16 16.21 -1.67
CA MET A 342 -6.87 15.89 -2.32
C MET A 342 -6.58 14.38 -2.33
N SER A 343 -7.16 13.60 -1.41
CA SER A 343 -7.09 12.14 -1.47
C SER A 343 -7.81 11.61 -2.71
N ILE A 344 -9.03 12.09 -2.96
CA ILE A 344 -9.81 11.73 -4.16
C ILE A 344 -9.04 12.11 -5.43
N ASP A 345 -8.48 13.34 -5.47
CA ASP A 345 -7.66 13.79 -6.59
C ASP A 345 -6.43 12.90 -6.83
N ALA A 346 -5.76 12.43 -5.77
CA ALA A 346 -4.61 11.56 -5.88
C ALA A 346 -4.97 10.20 -6.49
N TRP A 347 -6.09 9.60 -6.06
CA TRP A 347 -6.58 8.35 -6.64
C TRP A 347 -6.98 8.52 -8.11
N ARG A 348 -7.69 9.60 -8.47
CA ARG A 348 -8.03 9.91 -9.88
C ARG A 348 -6.79 10.15 -10.74
N TYR A 349 -5.83 10.93 -10.24
CA TYR A 349 -4.60 11.24 -10.95
C TYR A 349 -3.80 9.98 -11.28
N TYR A 350 -3.60 9.10 -10.29
CA TYR A 350 -2.84 7.87 -10.49
C TYR A 350 -3.62 6.77 -11.23
N ALA A 351 -4.96 6.76 -11.16
CA ALA A 351 -5.78 5.92 -12.04
C ALA A 351 -5.47 6.19 -13.51
N GLY A 352 -5.34 7.48 -13.89
CA GLY A 352 -4.95 7.89 -15.23
C GLY A 352 -3.53 7.47 -15.65
N TRP A 353 -2.63 7.19 -14.70
CA TRP A 353 -1.27 6.73 -14.98
C TRP A 353 -1.15 5.22 -15.18
N ALA A 354 -2.12 4.43 -14.73
CA ALA A 354 -1.99 2.98 -14.68
C ALA A 354 -1.62 2.37 -16.05
N ASP A 355 -2.17 2.89 -17.15
CA ASP A 355 -1.89 2.47 -18.54
C ASP A 355 -0.95 3.39 -19.34
N LYS A 356 -0.29 4.35 -18.66
CA LYS A 356 0.67 5.31 -19.26
C LYS A 356 2.09 5.13 -18.73
N ILE A 357 2.35 4.00 -18.07
CA ILE A 357 3.68 3.60 -17.61
C ILE A 357 4.40 2.92 -18.78
N GLU A 358 5.38 3.63 -19.35
CA GLU A 358 6.09 3.20 -20.56
C GLU A 358 7.55 2.85 -20.28
N GLY A 359 8.08 1.92 -21.09
CA GLY A 359 9.51 1.64 -21.20
C GLY A 359 10.19 2.53 -22.25
N SER A 360 11.30 2.06 -22.81
CA SER A 360 12.04 2.78 -23.86
C SER A 360 12.73 1.78 -24.79
N THR A 361 12.85 2.11 -26.07
CA THR A 361 13.74 1.42 -27.02
C THR A 361 15.09 2.13 -27.08
N ILE A 362 16.19 1.37 -27.03
CA ILE A 362 17.54 1.92 -26.87
C ILE A 362 18.39 1.57 -28.12
N PRO A 363 18.94 2.57 -28.83
CA PRO A 363 19.79 2.34 -30.01
C PRO A 363 21.22 1.96 -29.59
N VAL A 364 21.40 0.71 -29.15
CA VAL A 364 22.71 0.17 -28.79
C VAL A 364 23.56 -0.12 -30.04
N ASN A 365 24.88 -0.27 -29.84
CA ASN A 365 25.77 -0.70 -30.91
C ASN A 365 25.36 -2.09 -31.43
N PRO A 366 25.31 -2.31 -32.75
CA PRO A 366 24.97 -3.61 -33.33
C PRO A 366 26.13 -4.62 -33.16
N ALA A 367 25.79 -5.90 -33.01
CA ALA A 367 26.73 -7.02 -33.00
C ALA A 367 26.99 -7.52 -34.44
N LYS A 368 27.65 -6.68 -35.25
CA LYS A 368 27.80 -6.94 -36.69
C LYS A 368 28.37 -8.35 -36.99
N PRO A 369 27.82 -9.08 -37.98
CA PRO A 369 26.83 -8.64 -38.98
C PRO A 369 25.37 -8.61 -38.50
N ASN A 370 25.08 -9.12 -37.30
CA ASN A 370 23.73 -9.25 -36.74
C ASN A 370 23.18 -7.91 -36.22
N ASN A 371 21.85 -7.81 -36.10
CA ASN A 371 21.18 -6.66 -35.51
C ASN A 371 20.92 -6.91 -34.01
N VAL A 372 20.71 -5.81 -33.27
CA VAL A 372 20.40 -5.87 -31.84
C VAL A 372 19.21 -4.97 -31.55
N LEU A 373 18.19 -5.52 -30.89
CA LEU A 373 17.06 -4.78 -30.34
C LEU A 373 17.19 -4.73 -28.82
N THR A 374 17.31 -3.53 -28.26
CA THR A 374 17.25 -3.32 -26.81
C THR A 374 16.04 -2.49 -26.44
N PHE A 375 15.29 -2.94 -25.44
CA PHE A 375 14.19 -2.17 -24.86
C PHE A 375 14.08 -2.40 -23.35
N THR A 376 13.37 -1.50 -22.67
CA THR A 376 13.08 -1.62 -21.24
C THR A 376 11.62 -1.94 -20.98
N LYS A 377 11.37 -2.73 -19.94
CA LYS A 377 10.05 -2.96 -19.35
C LYS A 377 10.00 -2.35 -17.96
N ARG A 378 8.90 -1.65 -17.65
CA ARG A 378 8.60 -1.13 -16.32
C ARG A 378 7.70 -2.14 -15.62
N GLU A 379 8.20 -2.73 -14.54
CA GLU A 379 7.49 -3.78 -13.81
C GLU A 379 7.22 -3.32 -12.37
N PRO A 380 6.13 -3.79 -11.73
CA PRO A 380 5.91 -3.57 -10.30
C PRO A 380 7.06 -4.16 -9.48
N ILE A 381 7.32 -3.55 -8.33
CA ILE A 381 8.33 -4.03 -7.39
C ILE A 381 7.86 -5.31 -6.69
N GLY A 382 6.59 -5.39 -6.30
CA GLY A 382 6.01 -6.50 -5.54
C GLY A 382 5.22 -6.01 -4.34
N VAL A 383 5.32 -6.72 -3.21
CA VAL A 383 4.67 -6.29 -1.97
C VAL A 383 5.35 -5.05 -1.39
N CYS A 384 4.56 -4.00 -1.14
CA CYS A 384 5.02 -2.75 -0.53
C CYS A 384 4.49 -2.61 0.90
N GLY A 385 5.36 -2.22 1.82
CA GLY A 385 5.00 -1.79 3.16
C GLY A 385 4.89 -0.27 3.21
N LEU A 386 3.76 0.28 3.65
CA LEU A 386 3.58 1.73 3.82
C LEU A 386 3.35 2.06 5.28
N ILE A 387 4.04 3.08 5.79
CA ILE A 387 3.90 3.56 7.16
C ILE A 387 3.67 5.07 7.08
N THR A 388 2.51 5.53 7.56
CA THR A 388 2.04 6.91 7.39
C THR A 388 1.94 7.67 8.73
N PRO A 389 2.06 9.01 8.70
CA PRO A 389 1.97 9.86 9.87
C PRO A 389 0.51 10.13 10.24
N TRP A 390 0.30 10.92 11.29
CA TRP A 390 -1.00 11.21 11.91
C TRP A 390 -1.59 12.58 11.54
N ASN A 391 -0.85 13.43 10.84
CA ASN A 391 -1.24 14.82 10.60
C ASN A 391 -2.27 15.02 9.49
N TYR A 392 -2.23 14.16 8.46
CA TYR A 392 -3.27 14.05 7.44
C TYR A 392 -3.52 12.56 7.13
N PRO A 393 -4.20 11.81 8.02
CA PRO A 393 -4.25 10.35 7.96
C PRO A 393 -4.68 9.79 6.60
N LEU A 394 -5.83 10.22 6.07
CA LEU A 394 -6.33 9.72 4.78
C LEU A 394 -5.50 10.24 3.59
N MET A 395 -5.04 11.49 3.67
CA MET A 395 -4.27 12.13 2.59
C MET A 395 -2.92 11.47 2.39
N MET A 396 -2.18 11.21 3.48
CA MET A 396 -0.87 10.56 3.41
C MET A 396 -0.99 9.09 3.01
N LEU A 397 -2.05 8.41 3.44
CA LEU A 397 -2.42 7.10 2.91
C LEU A 397 -2.58 7.17 1.40
N SER A 398 -3.39 8.10 0.90
CA SER A 398 -3.74 8.20 -0.52
C SER A 398 -2.54 8.59 -1.38
N TRP A 399 -1.69 9.52 -0.93
CA TRP A 399 -0.49 9.94 -1.66
C TRP A 399 0.45 8.76 -1.94
N LYS A 400 0.72 7.94 -0.92
CA LYS A 400 1.63 6.80 -1.05
C LYS A 400 0.97 5.61 -1.76
N MET A 401 -0.26 5.30 -1.39
CA MET A 401 -0.93 4.09 -1.85
C MET A 401 -1.40 4.20 -3.30
N ALA A 402 -1.92 5.35 -3.73
CA ALA A 402 -2.43 5.49 -5.10
C ALA A 402 -1.32 5.27 -6.15
N ALA A 403 -0.14 5.85 -5.95
CA ALA A 403 1.02 5.60 -6.83
C ALA A 403 1.49 4.14 -6.80
N CYS A 404 1.49 3.52 -5.61
CA CYS A 404 1.84 2.11 -5.40
C CYS A 404 0.92 1.17 -6.18
N ILE A 405 -0.38 1.37 -6.05
CA ILE A 405 -1.42 0.57 -6.72
C ILE A 405 -1.39 0.82 -8.23
N ALA A 406 -1.31 2.07 -8.72
CA ALA A 406 -1.23 2.35 -10.15
C ALA A 406 -0.05 1.63 -10.84
N ALA A 407 1.07 1.52 -10.14
CA ALA A 407 2.25 0.79 -10.60
C ALA A 407 2.10 -0.75 -10.62
N GLY A 408 0.99 -1.30 -10.12
CA GLY A 408 0.68 -2.74 -10.12
C GLY A 408 1.19 -3.51 -8.90
N ASN A 409 1.50 -2.82 -7.80
CA ASN A 409 1.95 -3.48 -6.56
C ASN A 409 0.76 -3.86 -5.67
N THR A 410 1.01 -4.71 -4.69
CA THR A 410 0.12 -4.92 -3.54
C THR A 410 0.71 -4.27 -2.30
N VAL A 411 -0.13 -4.00 -1.30
CA VAL A 411 0.24 -3.14 -0.17
C VAL A 411 -0.23 -3.66 1.17
N VAL A 412 0.64 -3.54 2.17
CA VAL A 412 0.30 -3.57 3.58
C VAL A 412 0.60 -2.19 4.16
N ILE A 413 -0.43 -1.46 4.56
CA ILE A 413 -0.28 -0.15 5.19
C ILE A 413 -0.50 -0.22 6.69
N LYS A 414 0.33 0.51 7.42
CA LYS A 414 0.17 0.77 8.84
C LYS A 414 -0.09 2.27 9.06
N PRO A 415 -1.36 2.68 9.33
CA PRO A 415 -1.66 4.04 9.71
C PRO A 415 -1.05 4.38 11.07
N ALA A 416 -0.93 5.67 11.38
CA ALA A 416 -0.50 6.11 12.70
C ALA A 416 -1.46 5.61 13.79
N GLN A 417 -0.89 5.16 14.91
CA GLN A 417 -1.64 4.47 15.96
C GLN A 417 -2.70 5.34 16.67
N VAL A 418 -2.59 6.65 16.55
CA VAL A 418 -3.44 7.63 17.26
C VAL A 418 -4.69 8.02 16.47
N CYS A 419 -4.72 7.79 15.15
CA CYS A 419 -5.83 8.18 14.29
C CYS A 419 -5.97 7.25 13.05
N PRO A 420 -6.38 5.99 13.24
CA PRO A 420 -6.48 5.00 12.16
C PRO A 420 -7.85 4.92 11.48
N LEU A 421 -8.87 5.63 11.97
CA LEU A 421 -10.27 5.35 11.65
C LEU A 421 -10.62 5.60 10.18
N THR A 422 -10.07 6.65 9.58
CA THR A 422 -10.29 6.91 8.15
C THR A 422 -9.57 5.91 7.24
N ALA A 423 -8.44 5.34 7.66
CA ALA A 423 -7.80 4.25 6.92
C ALA A 423 -8.68 2.98 6.93
N LEU A 424 -9.34 2.69 8.07
CA LEU A 424 -10.25 1.55 8.18
C LEU A 424 -11.54 1.78 7.37
N LYS A 425 -12.12 2.99 7.41
CA LYS A 425 -13.26 3.34 6.56
C LYS A 425 -12.89 3.31 5.07
N PHE A 426 -11.70 3.77 4.71
CA PHE A 426 -11.18 3.65 3.36
C PHE A 426 -11.11 2.18 2.90
N ALA A 427 -10.64 1.26 3.76
CA ALA A 427 -10.58 -0.16 3.44
C ALA A 427 -11.94 -0.77 3.08
N GLU A 428 -13.01 -0.39 3.78
CA GLU A 428 -14.40 -0.76 3.42
C GLU A 428 -14.73 -0.33 1.98
N LEU A 429 -14.35 0.88 1.58
CA LEU A 429 -14.60 1.41 0.24
C LEU A 429 -13.80 0.65 -0.84
N THR A 430 -12.63 0.10 -0.51
CA THR A 430 -11.85 -0.70 -1.47
C THR A 430 -12.56 -2.01 -1.85
N VAL A 431 -13.30 -2.62 -0.91
CA VAL A 431 -14.14 -3.79 -1.20
C VAL A 431 -15.30 -3.40 -2.09
N LYS A 432 -16.00 -2.29 -1.79
CA LYS A 432 -17.09 -1.77 -2.63
C LYS A 432 -16.62 -1.40 -4.05
N ALA A 433 -15.38 -0.95 -4.18
CA ALA A 433 -14.77 -0.67 -5.47
C ALA A 433 -14.48 -1.95 -6.27
N GLY A 434 -14.31 -3.11 -5.61
CA GLY A 434 -14.06 -4.40 -6.25
C GLY A 434 -12.58 -4.74 -6.37
N PHE A 435 -11.71 -4.20 -5.49
CA PHE A 435 -10.30 -4.61 -5.45
C PHE A 435 -10.17 -6.08 -5.02
N PRO A 436 -9.22 -6.86 -5.60
CA PRO A 436 -9.05 -8.23 -5.19
C PRO A 436 -8.60 -8.34 -3.74
N ALA A 437 -9.08 -9.38 -3.07
CA ALA A 437 -8.66 -9.73 -1.73
C ALA A 437 -7.12 -9.79 -1.66
N GLY A 438 -6.56 -9.11 -0.65
CA GLY A 438 -5.13 -9.08 -0.39
C GLY A 438 -4.36 -7.99 -1.16
N VAL A 439 -4.93 -7.32 -2.16
CA VAL A 439 -4.23 -6.21 -2.83
C VAL A 439 -3.96 -5.05 -1.88
N ILE A 440 -4.97 -4.70 -1.08
CA ILE A 440 -4.89 -3.66 -0.05
C ILE A 440 -5.12 -4.33 1.30
N ASN A 441 -4.21 -4.09 2.25
CA ASN A 441 -4.32 -4.55 3.64
C ASN A 441 -3.98 -3.39 4.57
N VAL A 442 -4.78 -3.18 5.62
CA VAL A 442 -4.61 -2.15 6.63
C VAL A 442 -4.41 -2.81 8.00
N VAL A 443 -3.21 -2.69 8.55
CA VAL A 443 -2.85 -3.24 9.87
C VAL A 443 -2.63 -2.11 10.88
N THR A 444 -3.53 -2.01 11.85
CA THR A 444 -3.46 -1.05 12.95
C THR A 444 -2.57 -1.58 14.07
N GLY A 445 -1.92 -0.71 14.85
CA GLY A 445 -1.06 -1.15 15.95
C GLY A 445 0.05 -0.15 16.27
N SER A 446 1.05 -0.54 17.07
CA SER A 446 2.13 0.36 17.46
C SER A 446 3.23 0.49 16.41
N GLY A 447 3.93 1.62 16.37
CA GLY A 447 5.07 1.79 15.45
C GLY A 447 6.20 0.78 15.73
N SER A 448 6.50 0.56 17.01
CA SER A 448 7.61 -0.30 17.47
C SER A 448 7.39 -1.80 17.25
N ILE A 449 6.14 -2.26 17.13
CA ILE A 449 5.82 -3.67 16.90
C ILE A 449 5.40 -3.86 15.44
N THR A 450 4.25 -3.29 15.07
CA THR A 450 3.65 -3.46 13.74
C THR A 450 4.52 -2.83 12.64
N GLY A 451 5.04 -1.62 12.87
CA GLY A 451 5.89 -0.93 11.89
C GLY A 451 7.26 -1.60 11.71
N GLN A 452 7.85 -2.07 12.80
CA GLN A 452 9.11 -2.82 12.77
C GLN A 452 8.94 -4.14 12.01
N ALA A 453 7.88 -4.90 12.32
CA ALA A 453 7.57 -6.17 11.64
C ALA A 453 7.44 -5.98 10.12
N ILE A 454 6.76 -4.91 9.65
CA ILE A 454 6.67 -4.60 8.21
C ILE A 454 8.06 -4.28 7.63
N SER A 455 8.87 -3.51 8.35
CA SER A 455 10.18 -3.05 7.90
C SER A 455 11.20 -4.19 7.76
N GLU A 456 11.13 -5.19 8.63
CA GLU A 456 12.05 -6.34 8.66
C GLU A 456 11.59 -7.49 7.74
N HIS A 457 10.31 -7.52 7.34
CA HIS A 457 9.75 -8.68 6.67
C HIS A 457 10.43 -9.00 5.31
N PRO A 458 10.80 -10.27 5.05
CA PRO A 458 11.58 -10.65 3.86
C PRO A 458 10.80 -10.62 2.54
N LEU A 459 9.47 -10.71 2.58
CA LEU A 459 8.61 -10.62 1.39
C LEU A 459 8.32 -9.17 0.96
N VAL A 460 8.51 -8.19 1.85
CA VAL A 460 8.33 -6.78 1.47
C VAL A 460 9.54 -6.34 0.64
N ARG A 461 9.27 -5.73 -0.51
CA ARG A 461 10.28 -5.33 -1.50
C ARG A 461 10.48 -3.82 -1.60
N LYS A 462 9.53 -3.05 -1.07
CA LYS A 462 9.68 -1.60 -0.91
C LYS A 462 9.00 -1.12 0.37
N LEU A 463 9.65 -0.21 1.09
CA LEU A 463 9.08 0.55 2.20
C LEU A 463 8.82 2.01 1.79
N GLY A 464 7.64 2.52 2.03
CA GLY A 464 7.34 3.95 1.95
C GLY A 464 7.06 4.48 3.35
N PHE A 465 7.95 5.31 3.89
CA PHE A 465 7.80 5.87 5.23
C PHE A 465 7.67 7.40 5.17
N THR A 466 6.69 7.92 5.91
CA THR A 466 6.68 9.31 6.34
C THR A 466 6.61 9.38 7.86
N GLY A 467 7.47 10.19 8.46
CA GLY A 467 7.49 10.42 9.91
C GLY A 467 8.75 11.12 10.38
N SER A 468 9.12 10.97 11.65
CA SER A 468 10.29 11.68 12.17
C SER A 468 11.62 11.09 11.70
N THR A 469 12.63 11.94 11.56
CA THR A 469 13.98 11.53 11.11
C THR A 469 14.61 10.41 11.95
N PRO A 470 14.52 10.40 13.30
CA PRO A 470 15.07 9.31 14.10
C PRO A 470 14.41 7.95 13.81
N ILE A 471 13.12 7.93 13.50
CA ILE A 471 12.40 6.70 13.14
C ILE A 471 12.71 6.29 11.70
N GLY A 472 12.79 7.26 10.78
CA GLY A 472 13.20 7.00 9.39
C GLY A 472 14.56 6.33 9.30
N LYS A 473 15.55 6.78 10.09
CA LYS A 473 16.87 6.14 10.18
C LYS A 473 16.78 4.67 10.63
N LYS A 474 15.93 4.36 11.62
CA LYS A 474 15.71 2.97 12.08
C LYS A 474 15.07 2.10 11.00
N ILE A 475 14.06 2.62 10.31
CA ILE A 475 13.39 1.89 9.22
C ILE A 475 14.36 1.65 8.06
N MET A 476 15.17 2.65 7.71
CA MET A 476 16.18 2.53 6.64
C MET A 476 17.23 1.47 7.00
N ALA A 477 17.72 1.45 8.24
CA ALA A 477 18.62 0.41 8.74
C ALA A 477 17.98 -0.98 8.64
N ALA A 478 16.75 -1.14 9.12
CA ALA A 478 16.02 -2.41 9.01
C ALA A 478 15.84 -2.86 7.55
N CYS A 479 15.59 -1.94 6.62
CA CYS A 479 15.52 -2.26 5.19
C CYS A 479 16.83 -2.81 4.64
N ALA A 480 17.97 -2.20 5.04
CA ALA A 480 19.30 -2.63 4.63
C ALA A 480 19.68 -3.99 5.24
N GLU A 481 19.45 -4.17 6.54
CA GLU A 481 19.86 -5.36 7.30
C GLU A 481 19.05 -6.61 6.93
N SER A 482 17.77 -6.46 6.57
CA SER A 482 16.88 -7.59 6.32
C SER A 482 17.03 -8.21 4.93
N ASN A 483 16.77 -7.45 3.86
CA ASN A 483 16.73 -7.99 2.50
C ASN A 483 17.04 -6.96 1.39
N ILE A 484 17.65 -5.82 1.75
CA ILE A 484 17.98 -4.70 0.83
C ILE A 484 16.74 -4.28 0.01
N LYS A 485 15.58 -4.23 0.66
CA LYS A 485 14.37 -3.69 0.06
C LYS A 485 14.55 -2.20 -0.23
N LYS A 486 13.95 -1.71 -1.33
CA LYS A 486 13.94 -0.26 -1.62
C LYS A 486 13.23 0.48 -0.49
N CYS A 487 13.61 1.71 -0.23
CA CYS A 487 12.86 2.58 0.66
C CYS A 487 12.73 3.99 0.09
N SER A 488 11.64 4.67 0.44
CA SER A 488 11.50 6.12 0.28
C SER A 488 11.17 6.72 1.64
N MET A 489 11.78 7.87 1.93
CA MET A 489 11.78 8.50 3.25
C MET A 489 11.39 9.96 3.08
N GLU A 490 10.23 10.34 3.62
CA GLU A 490 9.89 11.75 3.79
C GLU A 490 9.85 12.05 5.29
N LEU A 491 10.83 12.83 5.72
CA LEU A 491 11.15 13.07 7.13
C LEU A 491 10.92 14.53 7.49
N GLY A 492 11.23 14.91 8.73
CA GLY A 492 10.92 16.24 9.27
C GLY A 492 11.44 17.43 8.44
N GLY A 493 10.90 18.62 8.73
CA GLY A 493 11.26 19.86 8.08
C GLY A 493 11.53 21.02 9.06
N LYS A 494 12.44 21.91 8.67
CA LYS A 494 12.58 23.26 9.27
C LYS A 494 12.57 24.34 8.19
N SER A 495 11.52 24.26 7.37
CA SER A 495 11.39 24.98 6.10
C SER A 495 11.49 26.51 6.29
N PRO A 496 12.42 27.20 5.59
CA PRO A 496 12.56 28.64 5.67
C PRO A 496 11.55 29.34 4.74
N LEU A 497 10.92 30.41 5.23
CA LEU A 497 10.14 31.35 4.43
C LEU A 497 10.78 32.74 4.51
N VAL A 498 11.22 33.28 3.38
CA VAL A 498 11.83 34.62 3.28
C VAL A 498 10.80 35.64 2.81
N ILE A 499 10.70 36.78 3.49
CA ILE A 499 9.75 37.85 3.17
C ILE A 499 10.51 39.17 3.01
N PHE A 500 10.63 39.63 1.76
CA PHE A 500 11.28 40.90 1.41
C PHE A 500 10.32 42.08 1.56
N ALA A 501 10.88 43.28 1.80
CA ALA A 501 10.13 44.53 1.98
C ALA A 501 9.34 44.95 0.74
N ASP A 502 9.76 44.52 -0.46
CA ASP A 502 9.07 44.81 -1.73
C ASP A 502 7.82 43.94 -1.98
N CYS A 503 7.51 42.99 -1.09
CA CYS A 503 6.35 42.13 -1.25
C CYS A 503 5.02 42.90 -1.08
N ASP A 504 3.91 42.25 -1.42
CA ASP A 504 2.60 42.70 -0.93
C ASP A 504 2.46 42.28 0.53
N LEU A 505 2.58 43.24 1.45
CA LEU A 505 2.64 42.97 2.88
C LEU A 505 1.37 42.31 3.44
N ASP A 506 0.18 42.72 2.98
CA ASP A 506 -1.07 42.12 3.46
C ASP A 506 -1.23 40.69 2.95
N LYS A 507 -0.84 40.44 1.69
CA LYS A 507 -0.76 39.09 1.15
C LYS A 507 0.30 38.26 1.89
N ALA A 508 1.45 38.83 2.20
CA ALA A 508 2.53 38.16 2.93
C ALA A 508 2.12 37.78 4.36
N VAL A 509 1.38 38.64 5.08
CA VAL A 509 0.81 38.32 6.39
C VAL A 509 -0.15 37.14 6.27
N ARG A 510 -1.09 37.18 5.34
CA ARG A 510 -2.07 36.08 5.15
C ARG A 510 -1.39 34.76 4.80
N LEU A 511 -0.45 34.77 3.85
CA LEU A 511 0.25 33.56 3.40
C LEU A 511 1.27 33.07 4.44
N GLY A 512 1.95 33.97 5.15
CA GLY A 512 2.84 33.62 6.26
C GLY A 512 2.08 33.02 7.45
N MET A 513 0.88 33.51 7.75
CA MET A 513 -0.01 32.85 8.70
C MET A 513 -0.44 31.47 8.20
N SER A 514 -0.80 31.34 6.92
CA SER A 514 -1.15 30.04 6.34
C SER A 514 0.04 29.07 6.38
N SER A 515 1.26 29.51 6.09
CA SER A 515 2.45 28.65 6.08
C SER A 515 2.78 28.04 7.44
N VAL A 516 2.28 28.62 8.53
CA VAL A 516 2.52 28.14 9.90
C VAL A 516 1.28 27.51 10.54
N PHE A 517 0.12 28.17 10.45
CA PHE A 517 -1.07 27.78 11.22
C PHE A 517 -2.02 26.87 10.46
N PHE A 518 -1.80 26.62 9.17
CA PHE A 518 -2.61 25.68 8.39
C PHE A 518 -2.55 24.27 9.00
N ASN A 519 -3.72 23.61 9.06
CA ASN A 519 -3.90 22.35 9.76
C ASN A 519 -3.28 22.38 11.17
N LYS A 520 -3.47 23.50 11.89
CA LYS A 520 -2.95 23.75 13.23
C LYS A 520 -1.45 23.48 13.42
N GLY A 521 -0.67 23.67 12.34
CA GLY A 521 0.79 23.56 12.30
C GLY A 521 1.35 22.14 12.19
N GLU A 522 0.48 21.12 12.25
CA GLU A 522 0.85 19.72 12.00
C GLU A 522 0.92 19.49 10.49
N ASN A 523 2.00 19.97 9.90
CA ASN A 523 2.19 20.03 8.47
C ASN A 523 3.69 19.95 8.18
N CYS A 524 4.13 18.92 7.46
CA CYS A 524 5.56 18.68 7.22
C CYS A 524 6.23 19.83 6.47
N ILE A 525 5.50 20.52 5.58
CA ILE A 525 6.03 21.67 4.84
C ILE A 525 5.87 23.00 5.59
N ALA A 526 5.35 23.02 6.82
CA ALA A 526 5.15 24.26 7.57
C ALA A 526 6.43 25.10 7.59
N ALA A 527 6.27 26.42 7.45
CA ALA A 527 7.38 27.36 7.53
C ALA A 527 7.88 27.44 8.98
N GLY A 528 8.81 26.55 9.34
CA GLY A 528 9.35 26.46 10.68
C GLY A 528 10.28 27.62 11.04
N ARG A 529 10.69 28.45 10.07
CA ARG A 529 11.38 29.73 10.26
C ARG A 529 10.87 30.75 9.25
N LEU A 530 10.61 31.97 9.72
CA LEU A 530 10.34 33.12 8.87
C LEU A 530 11.50 34.11 8.99
N PHE A 531 12.10 34.46 7.86
CA PHE A 531 13.08 35.55 7.76
C PHE A 531 12.36 36.75 7.17
N VAL A 532 12.18 37.81 7.95
CA VAL A 532 11.46 39.02 7.53
C VAL A 532 12.43 40.19 7.47
N GLU A 533 12.39 40.92 6.36
CA GLU A 533 13.28 42.07 6.16
C GLU A 533 13.04 43.13 7.24
N ASP A 534 14.12 43.67 7.79
CA ASP A 534 14.14 44.63 8.90
C ASP A 534 13.13 45.78 8.74
N ALA A 535 13.03 46.36 7.54
CA ALA A 535 12.17 47.49 7.22
C ALA A 535 10.67 47.21 7.39
N ILE A 536 10.23 45.95 7.28
CA ILE A 536 8.81 45.56 7.40
C ILE A 536 8.52 44.65 8.59
N HIS A 537 9.55 44.21 9.34
CA HIS A 537 9.41 43.22 10.41
C HIS A 537 8.36 43.60 11.46
N ASP A 538 8.49 44.78 12.07
CA ASP A 538 7.64 45.14 13.22
C ASP A 538 6.16 45.30 12.79
N GLU A 539 5.95 45.85 11.59
CA GLU A 539 4.62 45.99 10.99
C GLU A 539 4.02 44.63 10.62
N PHE A 540 4.82 43.71 10.06
CA PHE A 540 4.42 42.34 9.78
C PHE A 540 3.96 41.63 11.06
N VAL A 541 4.78 41.65 12.12
CA VAL A 541 4.46 41.04 13.42
C VAL A 541 3.17 41.62 14.00
N ARG A 542 3.02 42.95 13.97
CA ARG A 542 1.81 43.63 14.45
C ARG A 542 0.55 43.16 13.71
N LYS A 543 0.60 43.06 12.38
CA LYS A 543 -0.51 42.58 11.54
C LYS A 543 -0.81 41.10 11.79
N VAL A 544 0.23 40.26 11.93
CA VAL A 544 0.07 38.84 12.29
C VAL A 544 -0.67 38.69 13.62
N VAL A 545 -0.20 39.36 14.69
CA VAL A 545 -0.84 39.28 16.02
C VAL A 545 -2.28 39.80 15.98
N LYS A 546 -2.55 40.87 15.22
CA LYS A 546 -3.92 41.37 15.02
C LYS A 546 -4.83 40.30 14.41
N ASN A 547 -4.37 39.61 13.38
CA ASN A 547 -5.16 38.57 12.71
C ASN A 547 -5.30 37.29 13.56
N ILE A 548 -4.25 36.88 14.29
CA ILE A 548 -4.33 35.73 15.21
C ILE A 548 -5.44 35.91 16.24
N LYS A 549 -5.59 37.12 16.82
CA LYS A 549 -6.65 37.43 17.79
C LYS A 549 -8.08 37.29 17.22
N THR A 550 -8.24 37.22 15.91
CA THR A 550 -9.53 37.01 15.24
C THR A 550 -9.79 35.54 14.86
N MET A 551 -8.80 34.65 15.04
CA MET A 551 -8.95 33.24 14.72
C MET A 551 -9.91 32.55 15.70
N ALA A 552 -10.98 31.98 15.17
CA ALA A 552 -11.91 31.18 15.95
C ALA A 552 -11.29 29.81 16.29
N ILE A 553 -10.90 29.63 17.54
CA ILE A 553 -10.40 28.36 18.07
C ILE A 553 -11.56 27.56 18.67
N GLY A 554 -11.77 26.32 18.26
CA GLY A 554 -12.89 25.55 18.80
C GLY A 554 -13.11 24.18 18.19
N ASP A 555 -14.30 23.64 18.45
CA ASP A 555 -14.74 22.35 17.95
C ASP A 555 -14.53 22.29 16.42
N PRO A 556 -13.75 21.32 15.92
CA PRO A 556 -13.46 21.21 14.50
C PRO A 556 -14.70 20.92 13.63
N LEU A 557 -15.81 20.43 14.21
CA LEU A 557 -17.09 20.29 13.49
C LEU A 557 -17.85 21.61 13.32
N ASN A 558 -17.56 22.63 14.13
CA ASN A 558 -18.19 23.94 13.97
C ASN A 558 -17.67 24.64 12.70
N ARG A 559 -18.58 25.04 11.80
CA ARG A 559 -18.23 25.66 10.51
C ARG A 559 -17.50 27.01 10.65
N GLY A 560 -17.66 27.69 11.78
CA GLY A 560 -16.94 28.93 12.09
C GLY A 560 -15.53 28.72 12.65
N THR A 561 -15.14 27.49 12.98
CA THR A 561 -13.80 27.19 13.52
C THR A 561 -12.74 27.36 12.43
N ALA A 562 -11.67 28.09 12.76
CA ALA A 562 -10.48 28.25 11.92
C ALA A 562 -9.27 27.47 12.46
N HIS A 563 -9.26 27.16 13.76
CA HIS A 563 -8.15 26.47 14.43
C HIS A 563 -8.67 25.38 15.37
N GLY A 564 -8.36 24.12 15.06
CA GLY A 564 -8.77 22.94 15.83
C GLY A 564 -7.79 22.57 16.95
N PRO A 565 -8.06 21.48 17.68
CA PRO A 565 -7.11 20.94 18.66
C PRO A 565 -5.90 20.31 17.97
N GLN A 566 -4.80 20.17 18.72
CA GLN A 566 -3.69 19.31 18.33
C GLN A 566 -4.13 17.84 18.38
N ASN A 567 -3.49 16.99 17.59
CA ASN A 567 -3.93 15.62 17.31
C ASN A 567 -3.99 14.72 18.55
N HIS A 568 -3.02 14.80 19.46
CA HIS A 568 -3.00 13.97 20.66
C HIS A 568 -2.19 14.61 21.79
N LYS A 569 -2.46 14.16 23.03
CA LYS A 569 -1.86 14.73 24.26
C LYS A 569 -0.33 14.84 24.21
N ALA A 570 0.36 13.76 23.85
CA ALA A 570 1.82 13.74 23.86
C ALA A 570 2.44 14.75 22.87
N HIS A 571 1.73 15.09 21.79
CA HIS A 571 2.18 16.16 20.89
C HIS A 571 1.95 17.54 21.51
N MET A 572 0.80 17.80 22.13
CA MET A 572 0.54 19.06 22.83
C MET A 572 1.57 19.30 23.95
N ASP A 573 1.90 18.28 24.74
CA ASP A 573 2.89 18.38 25.81
C ASP A 573 4.27 18.81 25.25
N LYS A 574 4.69 18.25 24.11
CA LYS A 574 5.93 18.64 23.41
C LYS A 574 5.91 20.09 22.91
N LEU A 575 4.76 20.59 22.46
CA LEU A 575 4.66 21.98 22.00
C LEU A 575 4.79 22.99 23.15
N ILE A 576 4.29 22.64 24.33
CA ILE A 576 4.47 23.43 25.55
C ILE A 576 5.95 23.46 25.91
N GLU A 577 6.60 22.30 25.99
CA GLU A 577 8.05 22.19 26.26
C GLU A 577 8.88 22.98 25.24
N TYR A 578 8.54 22.88 23.94
CA TYR A 578 9.20 23.62 22.87
C TYR A 578 9.17 25.14 23.10
N CYS A 579 8.02 25.67 23.54
CA CYS A 579 7.87 27.10 23.84
C CYS A 579 8.63 27.51 25.11
N GLU A 580 8.62 26.67 26.14
CA GLU A 580 9.38 26.90 27.37
C GLU A 580 10.89 26.99 27.09
N ILE A 581 11.42 26.08 26.26
CA ILE A 581 12.82 26.13 25.81
C ILE A 581 13.09 27.42 25.02
N GLY A 582 12.21 27.79 24.09
CA GLY A 582 12.36 29.03 23.31
C GLY A 582 12.48 30.28 24.18
N VAL A 583 11.60 30.43 25.18
CA VAL A 583 11.67 31.54 26.14
C VAL A 583 12.96 31.47 26.98
N LYS A 584 13.32 30.28 27.47
CA LYS A 584 14.52 30.06 28.28
C LYS A 584 15.82 30.42 27.55
N GLU A 585 15.87 30.20 26.24
CA GLU A 585 17.04 30.53 25.40
C GLU A 585 17.07 31.99 24.93
N GLY A 586 16.08 32.80 25.30
CA GLY A 586 16.06 34.25 25.07
C GLY A 586 15.23 34.72 23.89
N ALA A 587 14.49 33.84 23.21
CA ALA A 587 13.53 34.27 22.19
C ALA A 587 12.35 35.02 22.83
N LYS A 588 11.87 36.06 22.16
CA LYS A 588 10.74 36.86 22.66
C LYS A 588 9.41 36.22 22.28
N LEU A 589 8.68 35.70 23.26
CA LEU A 589 7.31 35.24 23.08
C LEU A 589 6.35 36.44 22.97
N VAL A 590 5.88 36.72 21.75
CA VAL A 590 4.98 37.87 21.47
C VAL A 590 3.52 37.52 21.75
N TYR A 591 3.11 36.28 21.47
CA TYR A 591 1.75 35.80 21.66
C TYR A 591 1.74 34.27 21.76
N GLY A 592 0.81 33.70 22.52
CA GLY A 592 0.58 32.26 22.60
C GLY A 592 1.50 31.53 23.58
N GLY A 593 1.98 30.35 23.18
CA GLY A 593 2.98 29.54 23.88
C GLY A 593 2.42 28.57 24.92
N LYS A 594 1.09 28.39 24.96
CA LYS A 594 0.41 27.61 26.01
C LYS A 594 -0.86 26.94 25.49
N ARG A 595 -1.40 26.06 26.32
CA ARG A 595 -2.74 25.50 26.14
C ARG A 595 -3.80 26.60 26.21
N VAL A 596 -4.84 26.49 25.38
CA VAL A 596 -5.98 27.41 25.40
C VAL A 596 -6.69 27.33 26.77
N PRO A 597 -6.79 28.42 27.53
CA PRO A 597 -7.39 28.42 28.86
C PRO A 597 -8.88 28.02 28.85
N ASN A 598 -9.33 27.35 29.92
CA ASN A 598 -10.73 27.01 30.16
C ASN A 598 -11.42 26.23 29.01
N LYS A 599 -10.64 25.50 28.21
CA LYS A 599 -11.14 24.67 27.11
C LYS A 599 -10.65 23.23 27.24
N LYS A 600 -11.60 22.28 27.26
CA LYS A 600 -11.32 20.85 27.22
C LYS A 600 -10.78 20.46 25.85
N GLY A 601 -9.95 19.42 25.77
CA GLY A 601 -9.29 19.00 24.55
C GLY A 601 -7.86 19.55 24.42
N PHE A 602 -7.13 19.05 23.44
CA PHE A 602 -5.72 19.35 23.23
C PHE A 602 -5.51 20.64 22.43
N PHE A 603 -6.18 21.73 22.82
CA PHE A 603 -6.10 23.01 22.12
C PHE A 603 -4.84 23.80 22.51
N PHE A 604 -4.00 24.10 21.54
CA PHE A 604 -2.80 24.93 21.71
C PHE A 604 -2.98 26.29 21.02
N GLU A 605 -2.57 27.37 21.68
CA GLU A 605 -2.69 28.73 21.14
C GLU A 605 -1.77 28.90 19.92
N PRO A 606 -2.24 29.54 18.81
CA PRO A 606 -1.33 30.02 17.78
C PRO A 606 -0.26 30.90 18.43
N THR A 607 1.00 30.66 18.09
CA THR A 607 2.14 31.20 18.84
C THR A 607 3.08 31.98 17.94
N VAL A 608 3.65 33.07 18.44
CA VAL A 608 4.60 33.92 17.70
C VAL A 608 5.82 34.21 18.57
N PHE A 609 6.99 33.82 18.08
CA PHE A 609 8.30 34.20 18.61
C PHE A 609 8.99 35.19 17.67
N THR A 610 9.59 36.24 18.24
CA THR A 610 10.51 37.15 17.55
C THR A 610 11.87 37.13 18.23
N ASP A 611 12.82 37.89 17.69
CA ASP A 611 14.19 38.00 18.21
C ASP A 611 14.87 36.62 18.28
N VAL A 612 14.53 35.75 17.32
CA VAL A 612 15.07 34.41 17.24
C VAL A 612 16.42 34.44 16.55
N GLU A 613 17.43 33.92 17.24
CA GLU A 613 18.80 33.80 16.74
C GLU A 613 19.07 32.38 16.24
N ASP A 614 19.89 32.24 15.21
CA ASP A 614 20.10 30.97 14.49
C ASP A 614 20.67 29.84 15.38
N ARG A 615 21.30 30.19 16.51
CA ARG A 615 21.82 29.21 17.49
C ARG A 615 20.72 28.53 18.32
N MET A 616 19.56 29.18 18.48
CA MET A 616 18.50 28.74 19.39
C MET A 616 17.90 27.41 18.93
N PHE A 617 17.48 26.59 19.89
CA PHE A 617 16.78 25.33 19.69
C PHE A 617 15.58 25.51 18.75
N ILE A 618 14.75 26.53 18.98
CA ILE A 618 13.56 26.79 18.16
C ILE A 618 13.87 27.24 16.72
N ALA A 619 15.12 27.62 16.43
CA ALA A 619 15.57 27.90 15.07
C ALA A 619 16.01 26.62 14.32
N LYS A 620 16.27 25.52 15.04
CA LYS A 620 16.81 24.26 14.48
C LYS A 620 15.79 23.14 14.47
N GLU A 621 15.06 22.97 15.57
CA GLU A 621 14.15 21.86 15.76
C GLU A 621 12.76 22.15 15.17
N GLU A 622 12.16 21.10 14.61
CA GLU A 622 10.79 21.10 14.12
C GLU A 622 9.81 21.09 15.31
N SER A 623 8.90 22.06 15.37
CA SER A 623 7.82 22.06 16.38
C SER A 623 6.67 21.13 15.99
N PHE A 624 6.35 21.12 14.69
CA PHE A 624 5.18 20.45 14.11
C PHE A 624 3.83 20.92 14.69
N GLY A 625 3.80 22.15 15.22
CA GLY A 625 2.60 22.80 15.75
C GLY A 625 2.53 24.28 15.34
N PRO A 626 1.52 25.03 15.81
CA PRO A 626 1.17 26.35 15.27
C PRO A 626 2.07 27.44 15.88
N ILE A 627 3.38 27.36 15.65
CA ILE A 627 4.41 28.23 16.24
C ILE A 627 5.19 28.94 15.14
N MET A 628 5.00 30.26 15.02
CA MET A 628 5.70 31.12 14.06
C MET A 628 7.00 31.63 14.68
N VAL A 629 8.14 31.25 14.10
CA VAL A 629 9.48 31.58 14.59
C VAL A 629 10.12 32.60 13.66
N ILE A 630 10.28 33.85 14.10
CA ILE A 630 10.64 34.99 13.24
C ILE A 630 12.03 35.53 13.57
N SER A 631 12.87 35.66 12.54
CA SER A 631 14.18 36.29 12.58
C SER A 631 14.23 37.46 11.59
N LYS A 632 14.96 38.53 11.94
CA LYS A 632 15.25 39.65 11.02
C LYS A 632 16.37 39.30 10.04
N PHE A 633 16.38 39.97 8.89
CA PHE A 633 17.54 40.05 8.01
C PHE A 633 17.62 41.42 7.34
N HIS A 634 18.80 41.80 6.85
CA HIS A 634 19.03 43.02 6.07
C HIS A 634 19.10 42.68 4.58
N SER A 635 18.41 43.44 3.73
CA SER A 635 18.35 43.16 2.29
C SER A 635 19.67 43.34 1.54
N SER A 636 20.62 44.08 2.10
CA SER A 636 21.95 44.24 1.51
C SER A 636 22.80 42.97 1.52
N ASP A 637 22.40 41.94 2.29
CA ASP A 637 23.17 40.70 2.45
C ASP A 637 22.35 39.45 2.08
N PHE A 638 22.00 39.38 0.79
CA PHE A 638 21.22 38.28 0.22
C PHE A 638 21.91 36.91 0.39
N ASP A 639 23.23 36.85 0.26
CA ASP A 639 23.97 35.60 0.37
C ASP A 639 24.03 35.10 1.82
N ALA A 640 24.23 35.97 2.81
CA ALA A 640 24.12 35.56 4.21
C ALA A 640 22.69 35.12 4.56
N LEU A 641 21.65 35.77 4.03
CA LEU A 641 20.26 35.33 4.21
C LEU A 641 20.06 33.89 3.69
N VAL A 642 20.54 33.60 2.48
CA VAL A 642 20.45 32.24 1.89
C VAL A 642 21.24 31.24 2.74
N GLN A 643 22.44 31.61 3.21
CA GLN A 643 23.24 30.75 4.08
C GLN A 643 22.48 30.40 5.38
N ARG A 644 21.82 31.38 6.01
CA ARG A 644 21.00 31.16 7.21
C ARG A 644 19.77 30.30 6.91
N ALA A 645 19.10 30.54 5.79
CA ALA A 645 17.97 29.72 5.34
C ALA A 645 18.38 28.25 5.12
N ASN A 646 19.57 28.01 4.56
CA ASN A 646 20.15 26.68 4.35
C ASN A 646 20.83 26.08 5.59
N SER A 647 21.05 26.86 6.66
CA SER A 647 21.65 26.42 7.92
C SER A 647 20.63 25.60 8.73
N THR A 648 20.38 24.40 8.24
CA THR A 648 19.56 23.35 8.83
C THR A 648 19.93 22.03 8.15
N GLU A 649 19.83 20.94 8.91
CA GLU A 649 20.02 19.58 8.39
C GLU A 649 18.84 19.12 7.53
N TYR A 650 17.71 19.83 7.58
CA TYR A 650 16.51 19.54 6.81
C TYR A 650 16.52 20.21 5.43
N GLY A 651 15.70 19.73 4.51
CA GLY A 651 15.61 20.23 3.14
C GLY A 651 14.28 19.88 2.48
N LEU A 652 13.16 20.00 3.19
CA LEU A 652 11.86 19.57 2.70
C LEU A 652 11.18 20.60 1.79
N ALA A 653 10.85 21.78 2.34
CA ALA A 653 10.24 22.87 1.60
C ALA A 653 10.90 24.22 1.94
N SER A 654 10.59 25.25 1.18
CA SER A 654 10.97 26.63 1.42
C SER A 654 10.02 27.59 0.70
N GLY A 655 10.10 28.88 0.99
CA GLY A 655 9.39 29.88 0.21
C GLY A 655 10.02 31.26 0.24
N VAL A 656 9.65 32.10 -0.73
CA VAL A 656 10.08 33.48 -0.85
C VAL A 656 8.94 34.39 -1.33
N PHE A 657 8.73 35.49 -0.62
CA PHE A 657 7.78 36.55 -0.97
C PHE A 657 8.53 37.81 -1.38
N THR A 658 8.41 38.18 -2.64
CA THR A 658 9.03 39.36 -3.25
C THR A 658 8.35 39.70 -4.57
N LYS A 659 8.30 40.98 -4.94
CA LYS A 659 7.88 41.40 -6.28
C LYS A 659 9.04 41.38 -7.30
N ASP A 660 10.27 41.26 -6.82
CA ASP A 660 11.46 41.20 -7.65
C ASP A 660 11.70 39.78 -8.16
N ILE A 661 11.52 39.59 -9.47
CA ILE A 661 11.73 38.30 -10.13
C ILE A 661 13.17 37.79 -10.01
N ARG A 662 14.16 38.69 -9.96
CA ARG A 662 15.57 38.31 -9.81
C ARG A 662 15.81 37.71 -8.44
N LYS A 663 15.31 38.33 -7.37
CA LYS A 663 15.42 37.79 -6.00
C LYS A 663 14.70 36.45 -5.88
N ALA A 664 13.50 36.33 -6.45
CA ALA A 664 12.72 35.10 -6.43
C ALA A 664 13.48 33.93 -7.10
N LEU A 665 13.99 34.14 -8.31
CA LEU A 665 14.72 33.10 -9.06
C LEU A 665 16.06 32.76 -8.40
N LEU A 666 16.85 33.76 -7.98
CA LEU A 666 18.12 33.53 -7.31
C LEU A 666 17.94 32.77 -5.98
N PHE A 667 16.89 33.07 -5.22
CA PHE A 667 16.60 32.35 -3.99
C PHE A 667 16.21 30.90 -4.29
N ALA A 668 15.33 30.69 -5.28
CA ALA A 668 14.89 29.35 -5.66
C ALA A 668 16.03 28.48 -6.20
N GLU A 669 17.02 29.07 -6.86
CA GLU A 669 18.21 28.35 -7.32
C GLU A 669 19.17 27.98 -6.18
N LYS A 670 19.32 28.85 -5.17
CA LYS A 670 20.32 28.66 -4.10
C LYS A 670 19.80 27.96 -2.84
N VAL A 671 18.49 27.95 -2.59
CA VAL A 671 17.92 27.31 -1.40
C VAL A 671 17.93 25.78 -1.55
N GLU A 672 18.37 25.08 -0.51
CA GLU A 672 18.50 23.62 -0.52
C GLU A 672 17.24 22.96 0.04
N ALA A 673 16.17 22.94 -0.75
CA ALA A 673 14.91 22.30 -0.39
C ALA A 673 14.25 21.59 -1.58
N GLY A 674 13.53 20.50 -1.30
CA GLY A 674 12.84 19.71 -2.33
C GLY A 674 11.64 20.41 -2.99
N THR A 675 11.16 21.51 -2.42
CA THR A 675 10.09 22.36 -2.98
C THR A 675 10.35 23.82 -2.60
N VAL A 676 10.17 24.73 -3.56
CA VAL A 676 10.29 26.18 -3.34
C VAL A 676 9.01 26.88 -3.78
N PHE A 677 8.34 27.56 -2.85
CA PHE A 677 7.14 28.34 -3.13
C PHE A 677 7.47 29.82 -3.35
N VAL A 678 7.04 30.40 -4.47
CA VAL A 678 7.23 31.84 -4.76
C VAL A 678 5.89 32.56 -4.69
N ASN A 679 5.76 33.55 -3.81
CA ASN A 679 4.53 34.35 -3.62
C ASN A 679 3.24 33.56 -3.33
N THR A 680 3.41 32.34 -2.82
CA THR A 680 2.40 31.39 -2.33
C THR A 680 3.04 30.48 -1.28
N TYR A 681 2.24 29.70 -0.54
CA TYR A 681 2.73 28.65 0.34
C TYR A 681 1.67 27.56 0.49
N ASN A 682 2.05 26.34 0.90
CA ASN A 682 1.16 25.17 1.00
C ASN A 682 0.46 24.79 -0.31
N LYS A 683 0.96 25.27 -1.46
CA LYS A 683 0.35 25.00 -2.76
C LYS A 683 0.94 23.72 -3.36
N THR A 684 0.63 22.60 -2.73
CA THR A 684 0.87 21.28 -3.31
C THR A 684 -0.18 20.97 -4.38
N ASP A 685 0.14 20.00 -5.23
CA ASP A 685 -0.73 19.52 -6.29
C ASP A 685 -0.39 18.06 -6.57
N VAL A 686 -1.38 17.23 -6.89
CA VAL A 686 -1.18 15.80 -7.13
C VAL A 686 -0.26 15.51 -8.32
N ALA A 687 -0.12 16.46 -9.25
CA ALA A 687 0.80 16.37 -10.37
C ALA A 687 2.21 16.90 -10.08
N ALA A 688 2.42 17.61 -8.96
CA ALA A 688 3.72 18.18 -8.60
C ALA A 688 4.47 17.24 -7.62
N PRO A 689 5.68 16.76 -7.94
CA PRO A 689 6.41 15.83 -7.08
C PRO A 689 6.81 16.49 -5.76
N PHE A 690 6.66 15.76 -4.66
CA PHE A 690 6.93 16.21 -3.32
C PHE A 690 7.87 15.25 -2.58
N GLY A 691 8.88 15.78 -1.90
CA GLY A 691 9.82 15.02 -1.06
C GLY A 691 11.10 15.81 -0.81
N GLY A 692 11.83 15.47 0.25
CA GLY A 692 12.92 16.31 0.75
C GLY A 692 14.31 16.04 0.15
N PHE A 693 15.25 16.87 0.59
CA PHE A 693 16.70 16.70 0.49
C PHE A 693 17.30 16.55 1.90
N LYS A 694 18.62 16.30 1.98
CA LYS A 694 19.38 16.21 3.24
C LYS A 694 18.73 15.22 4.24
N GLN A 695 18.59 15.58 5.51
CA GLN A 695 17.96 14.73 6.53
C GLN A 695 16.41 14.73 6.50
N SER A 696 15.80 15.47 5.57
CA SER A 696 14.36 15.31 5.24
C SER A 696 14.09 14.07 4.38
N GLY A 697 15.12 13.31 4.02
CA GLY A 697 15.01 12.04 3.32
C GLY A 697 15.14 12.16 1.80
N PHE A 698 14.53 11.21 1.09
CA PHE A 698 14.65 11.03 -0.35
C PHE A 698 13.49 10.21 -0.93
N GLY A 699 13.36 10.26 -2.25
CA GLY A 699 12.19 9.75 -2.98
C GLY A 699 11.09 10.80 -3.06
N LYS A 700 10.09 10.55 -3.92
CA LYS A 700 8.97 11.47 -4.12
C LYS A 700 7.64 10.77 -3.92
N ASP A 701 6.71 11.46 -3.27
CA ASP A 701 5.27 11.25 -3.40
C ASP A 701 4.73 12.26 -4.42
N LEU A 702 3.53 12.01 -4.96
CA LEU A 702 2.90 12.84 -5.99
C LEU A 702 3.70 12.92 -7.32
N GLY A 703 3.07 13.51 -8.33
CA GLY A 703 3.65 13.64 -9.66
C GLY A 703 3.91 12.31 -10.36
N LYS A 704 4.50 12.39 -11.55
CA LYS A 704 4.93 11.21 -12.31
C LYS A 704 6.09 10.50 -11.60
N GLU A 705 6.94 11.26 -10.94
CA GLU A 705 8.18 10.83 -10.31
C GLU A 705 7.94 9.77 -9.24
N ALA A 706 6.86 9.87 -8.46
CA ALA A 706 6.53 8.87 -7.44
C ALA A 706 6.33 7.46 -8.00
N LEU A 707 5.88 7.31 -9.26
CA LEU A 707 5.74 5.98 -9.89
C LEU A 707 7.09 5.25 -9.95
N ASN A 708 8.21 5.98 -10.08
CA ASN A 708 9.54 5.38 -10.11
C ASN A 708 9.91 4.70 -8.80
N GLU A 709 9.37 5.17 -7.68
CA GLU A 709 9.57 4.58 -6.35
C GLU A 709 8.86 3.23 -6.19
N TYR A 710 7.92 2.92 -7.10
CA TYR A 710 7.06 1.73 -7.08
C TYR A 710 7.28 0.82 -8.29
N LEU A 711 8.27 1.12 -9.13
CA LEU A 711 8.61 0.36 -10.34
C LEU A 711 10.08 -0.12 -10.32
N LYS A 712 10.34 -1.16 -11.10
CA LYS A 712 11.69 -1.61 -11.48
C LYS A 712 11.81 -1.62 -13.01
N THR A 713 13.00 -1.31 -13.51
CA THR A 713 13.31 -1.35 -14.94
C THR A 713 13.99 -2.68 -15.24
N LYS A 714 13.44 -3.44 -16.18
CA LYS A 714 14.10 -4.61 -16.78
C LYS A 714 14.59 -4.25 -18.18
N CYS A 715 15.89 -4.39 -18.43
CA CYS A 715 16.46 -4.26 -19.77
C CYS A 715 16.42 -5.61 -20.47
N VAL A 716 15.89 -5.65 -21.70
CA VAL A 716 15.85 -6.84 -22.56
C VAL A 716 16.62 -6.52 -23.83
N THR A 717 17.61 -7.35 -24.16
CA THR A 717 18.42 -7.24 -25.36
C THR A 717 18.29 -8.53 -26.17
N ILE A 718 17.98 -8.40 -27.44
CA ILE A 718 17.77 -9.50 -28.38
C ILE A 718 18.71 -9.27 -29.56
N GLU A 719 19.56 -10.25 -29.85
CA GLU A 719 20.32 -10.32 -31.11
C GLU A 719 19.49 -11.11 -32.13
N TYR A 720 19.39 -10.61 -33.37
CA TYR A 720 18.57 -11.21 -34.43
C TYR A 720 19.12 -10.98 -35.84
#